data_AF-A0AAI9V0N1-F1
#
_entry.id   AF-A0AAI9V0N1-F1
#
_cell.length_a   1.000
_cell.length_b   1.000
_cell.length_c   1.000
_cell.angle_alpha   90.00
_cell.angle_beta   90.00
_cell.angle_gamma   90.00
#
_symmetry.space_group_name_H-M   'P 1'
#
loop_
_entity.id
_entity.type
_entity.pdbx_description
1 polymer ?
#
loop_
_entity_poly.entity_id
_entity_poly.type
_entity_poly.pdbx_seq_one_letter_code
_entity_poly.pdbx_strand_id
1 'polypeptide(L)'
;MVPTPARPVNDTNEALASFYAKVDELESVFIDRLGDAISIPSISAYADNRKDVFAMSEWVATKLKAVGVEVTLKDLGKQEGTDLDLPPLVLGRYGSDPEKPTVLVYSHYDVQPASIEDGWKHEPFVMTVEEDGKICGRGTSDDKGPLIGWINMIEAFQKVDVDVPANLVFCFEGMEETASFGLRQGLEDEADKYFKDVDVVCITDVVWVSDEQISVPQGLRGIIFYLVTITGAKVDAHSGGFGGQISEPMTDMVNIMSSLVDANGKILVPGIYDNVQAVTKEEYESYQKLNISEDSLYGGTGGRSLHDNQADALVARWKKPSLSLHRIENALPGAGAVTSIPAKLVGKFSIRTVPFMKWEDIDQLVRKHVKDRFESLGSKNELEIECHPNDWFYEEASHWNYQAAIQATRNVWGVDPALTCEGGSIPIALDFKKTLKKNVLLMPVGRPTDGQHSTNEKLDKSNYINAIKLYGAYLKEVTNFWRQSKQNFCTMCLTNVVTDVNTSSNFQDFSTQHTALDLTIDFDRKILIGRTAITGQARVHGLAEIVLDTSHVVIKGVSYQGRKAAWTLKPDDGENGSPLCIELGRRYGEGETIELTVRWIVNPAVSSMMELANIVAGKVDFETTENTTGLQWFSPSQTDDKEYPFMFSQCEPVHARSIFPCQDTPSIKSTFDITIHSILPVVASGVPESELIFPPITDTTEQKTYRFKMEIPISNYLFAVASGNLAGEKIGPKSYVYCAPGDLEVCKQEFQPDLQAIIKSAENMIFEYPWPLYNLVVLPRSFHLGGMENPIFNFYSATVVSGDRENISVVAHEFAHSYSGNLVTNASWEHFWLNEGWTVWTERNIVRELRGDDEVELQAIVGWQDLIQSIEMYGGEDSVFTSLVLEFEGKRPDDIMSKISYEKGYTFLCYLEETVGREKWLKFVPYYFSTFYGAAVDSSRFKDCVLKFFSPDAAATSSLGCVDWNYWFHKPGAPPKPGFCSELYKKAIELADQWGSLSVQSAFRPSGSDVEGWTAGQVLVFLDLLIESPQPIPLEYCKLLDELYDVGKSSNLEIVTRYLRVALRAGDRSVLKQTEDILGQTGRMKFVRPLFKELLSVDEELALELFKKYQDFYHPTCLRLVRNLLDEERP
;
A
#
# COMPACT_ATOMS: atom_id res chain seq x y z
N MET A 1 -31.45 -19.97 -41.89
CA MET A 1 -30.59 -19.02 -42.63
C MET A 1 -29.24 -18.99 -41.95
N VAL A 2 -28.15 -18.69 -42.65
CA VAL A 2 -26.82 -18.61 -42.02
C VAL A 2 -26.70 -17.26 -41.29
N PRO A 3 -26.24 -17.19 -40.03
CA PRO A 3 -25.90 -15.93 -39.39
C PRO A 3 -24.67 -15.32 -40.07
N THR A 4 -24.74 -14.06 -40.48
CA THR A 4 -23.60 -13.31 -40.97
C THR A 4 -22.56 -13.18 -39.86
N PRO A 5 -21.26 -13.43 -40.08
CA PRO A 5 -20.24 -13.17 -39.07
C PRO A 5 -20.17 -11.67 -38.76
N ALA A 6 -19.92 -11.33 -37.49
CA ALA A 6 -19.76 -9.95 -37.04
C ALA A 6 -18.56 -9.28 -37.73
N ARG A 7 -18.62 -7.95 -37.92
CA ARG A 7 -17.48 -7.16 -38.38
C ARG A 7 -16.39 -7.09 -37.30
N PRO A 8 -15.10 -6.99 -37.69
CA PRO A 8 -14.01 -6.81 -36.73
C PRO A 8 -14.07 -5.44 -36.06
N VAL A 9 -13.57 -5.37 -34.82
CA VAL A 9 -13.65 -4.18 -33.95
C VAL A 9 -12.72 -3.06 -34.46
N ASN A 10 -13.27 -2.16 -35.29
CA ASN A 10 -12.65 -0.89 -35.70
C ASN A 10 -13.65 0.28 -35.81
N ASP A 11 -14.96 0.06 -35.60
CA ASP A 11 -16.04 1.06 -35.81
C ASP A 11 -16.08 2.22 -34.77
N THR A 12 -15.38 2.10 -33.62
CA THR A 12 -15.63 2.93 -32.42
C THR A 12 -15.19 4.40 -32.51
N ASN A 13 -14.43 4.78 -33.54
CA ASN A 13 -14.05 6.18 -33.78
C ASN A 13 -14.88 6.85 -34.88
N GLU A 14 -15.39 6.10 -35.86
CA GLU A 14 -16.35 6.63 -36.84
C GLU A 14 -17.69 6.96 -36.19
N ALA A 15 -18.14 6.13 -35.24
CA ALA A 15 -19.39 6.34 -34.48
C ALA A 15 -19.37 7.60 -33.59
N LEU A 16 -18.21 7.97 -33.02
CA LEU A 16 -18.09 9.20 -32.22
C LEU A 16 -18.01 10.44 -33.12
N ALA A 17 -17.33 10.34 -34.26
CA ALA A 17 -17.24 11.42 -35.24
C ALA A 17 -18.59 11.74 -35.90
N SER A 18 -19.42 10.72 -36.19
CA SER A 18 -20.77 10.93 -36.71
C SER A 18 -21.69 11.56 -35.67
N PHE A 19 -21.60 11.14 -34.39
CA PHE A 19 -22.28 11.78 -33.27
C PHE A 19 -21.89 13.26 -33.12
N TYR A 20 -20.59 13.61 -33.12
CA TYR A 20 -20.15 15.01 -33.05
C TYR A 20 -20.71 15.85 -34.21
N ALA A 21 -20.63 15.36 -35.45
CA ALA A 21 -21.17 16.05 -36.61
C ALA A 21 -22.71 16.22 -36.53
N LYS A 22 -23.42 15.29 -35.89
CA LYS A 22 -24.86 15.41 -35.64
C LYS A 22 -25.19 16.41 -34.55
N VAL A 23 -24.36 16.53 -33.51
CA VAL A 23 -24.51 17.58 -32.48
C VAL A 23 -24.37 18.97 -33.12
N ASP A 24 -23.42 19.16 -34.04
CA ASP A 24 -23.27 20.40 -34.80
C ASP A 24 -24.45 20.67 -35.77
N GLU A 25 -25.02 19.64 -36.39
CA GLU A 25 -26.22 19.75 -37.25
C GLU A 25 -27.49 20.15 -36.47
N LEU A 26 -27.61 19.71 -35.22
CA LEU A 26 -28.79 19.93 -34.37
C LEU A 26 -28.70 21.20 -33.49
N GLU A 27 -27.61 21.97 -33.61
CA GLU A 27 -27.29 23.16 -32.81
C GLU A 27 -28.51 24.07 -32.53
N SER A 28 -29.25 24.47 -33.57
CA SER A 28 -30.40 25.37 -33.40
C SER A 28 -31.54 24.74 -32.61
N VAL A 29 -31.81 23.44 -32.81
CA VAL A 29 -32.85 22.68 -32.10
C VAL A 29 -32.53 22.55 -30.62
N PHE A 30 -31.24 22.46 -30.28
CA PHE A 30 -30.76 22.42 -28.90
C PHE A 30 -30.85 23.79 -28.22
N ILE A 31 -30.53 24.87 -28.94
CA ILE A 31 -30.68 26.25 -28.44
C ILE A 31 -32.17 26.61 -28.24
N ASP A 32 -33.03 26.33 -29.22
CA ASP A 32 -34.49 26.57 -29.10
C ASP A 32 -35.08 25.86 -27.88
N ARG A 33 -34.62 24.63 -27.58
CA ARG A 33 -35.03 23.82 -26.42
C ARG A 33 -34.52 24.36 -25.09
N LEU A 34 -33.36 25.01 -25.06
CA LEU A 34 -32.89 25.74 -23.88
C LEU A 34 -33.73 27.02 -23.68
N GLY A 35 -34.14 27.67 -24.77
CA GLY A 35 -35.08 28.79 -24.74
C GLY A 35 -36.44 28.43 -24.13
N ASP A 36 -37.04 27.30 -24.53
CA ASP A 36 -38.24 26.74 -23.88
C ASP A 36 -38.03 26.62 -22.35
N ALA A 37 -36.89 26.08 -21.90
CA ALA A 37 -36.61 25.81 -20.49
C ALA A 37 -36.42 27.09 -19.64
N ILE A 38 -35.74 28.09 -20.20
CA ILE A 38 -35.52 29.39 -19.56
C ILE A 38 -36.83 30.18 -19.44
N SER A 39 -37.78 29.97 -20.35
CA SER A 39 -39.10 30.61 -20.28
C SER A 39 -39.97 30.19 -19.09
N ILE A 40 -39.59 29.11 -18.38
CA ILE A 40 -40.21 28.65 -17.14
C ILE A 40 -39.38 29.18 -15.95
N PRO A 41 -39.88 30.13 -15.14
CA PRO A 41 -39.03 30.80 -14.16
C PRO A 41 -38.47 29.93 -13.04
N SER A 42 -39.22 28.92 -12.57
CA SER A 42 -38.83 27.93 -11.54
C SER A 42 -38.02 28.46 -10.34
N ILE A 43 -38.36 29.64 -9.82
CA ILE A 43 -37.72 30.20 -8.62
C ILE A 43 -38.18 29.43 -7.37
N SER A 44 -37.28 28.67 -6.74
CA SER A 44 -37.55 27.83 -5.55
C SER A 44 -37.61 28.61 -4.23
N ALA A 45 -36.87 29.72 -4.16
CA ALA A 45 -36.74 30.58 -2.99
C ALA A 45 -38.04 31.34 -2.61
N TYR A 46 -39.01 31.46 -3.51
CA TYR A 46 -40.27 32.18 -3.28
C TYR A 46 -41.49 31.24 -3.32
N ALA A 47 -42.31 31.29 -2.26
CA ALA A 47 -43.50 30.44 -2.11
C ALA A 47 -44.49 30.55 -3.29
N ASP A 48 -44.75 31.78 -3.77
CA ASP A 48 -45.68 32.04 -4.88
C ASP A 48 -45.17 31.48 -6.22
N ASN A 49 -43.87 31.19 -6.35
CA ASN A 49 -43.24 30.59 -7.53
C ASN A 49 -43.08 29.06 -7.44
N ARG A 50 -43.38 28.43 -6.30
CA ARG A 50 -43.29 26.97 -6.14
C ARG A 50 -44.05 26.20 -7.24
N LYS A 51 -45.19 26.73 -7.69
CA LYS A 51 -45.98 26.23 -8.83
C LYS A 51 -45.17 26.13 -10.14
N ASP A 52 -44.25 27.07 -10.37
CA ASP A 52 -43.44 27.18 -11.59
C ASP A 52 -42.28 26.17 -11.55
N VAL A 53 -41.81 25.83 -10.34
CA VAL A 53 -40.85 24.74 -10.08
C VAL A 53 -41.50 23.38 -10.36
N PHE A 54 -42.72 23.14 -9.87
CA PHE A 54 -43.49 21.96 -10.25
C PHE A 54 -43.72 21.88 -11.77
N ALA A 55 -44.09 22.99 -12.42
CA ALA A 55 -44.25 23.02 -13.88
C ALA A 55 -42.95 22.67 -14.64
N MET A 56 -41.79 23.11 -14.14
CA MET A 56 -40.50 22.73 -14.72
C MET A 56 -40.20 21.24 -14.54
N SER A 57 -40.50 20.65 -13.38
CA SER A 57 -40.33 19.21 -13.11
C SER A 57 -41.09 18.33 -14.12
N GLU A 58 -42.35 18.68 -14.43
CA GLU A 58 -43.18 18.00 -15.43
C GLU A 58 -42.73 18.25 -16.87
N TRP A 59 -42.21 19.44 -17.19
CA TRP A 59 -41.62 19.75 -18.48
C TRP A 59 -40.33 18.93 -18.71
N VAL A 60 -39.43 18.86 -17.72
CA VAL A 60 -38.21 18.04 -17.76
C VAL A 60 -38.57 16.55 -17.90
N ALA A 61 -39.50 16.06 -17.08
CA ALA A 61 -40.01 14.70 -17.19
C ALA A 61 -40.62 14.39 -18.57
N THR A 62 -41.26 15.38 -19.21
CA THR A 62 -41.82 15.25 -20.57
C THR A 62 -40.72 15.19 -21.63
N LYS A 63 -39.68 16.02 -21.57
CA LYS A 63 -38.56 15.97 -22.53
C LYS A 63 -37.72 14.69 -22.36
N LEU A 64 -37.51 14.22 -21.14
CA LEU A 64 -36.85 12.92 -20.85
C LEU A 64 -37.65 11.75 -21.46
N LYS A 65 -38.97 11.68 -21.23
CA LYS A 65 -39.85 10.66 -21.84
C LYS A 65 -39.81 10.71 -23.38
N ALA A 66 -39.68 11.91 -23.97
CA ALA A 66 -39.64 12.08 -25.42
C ALA A 66 -38.38 11.48 -26.10
N VAL A 67 -37.26 11.34 -25.38
CA VAL A 67 -36.04 10.64 -25.85
C VAL A 67 -35.93 9.20 -25.32
N GLY A 68 -37.01 8.65 -24.75
CA GLY A 68 -37.10 7.24 -24.35
C GLY A 68 -36.62 6.92 -22.93
N VAL A 69 -36.51 7.91 -22.04
CA VAL A 69 -36.19 7.69 -20.62
C VAL A 69 -37.45 7.26 -19.85
N GLU A 70 -37.34 6.21 -19.02
CA GLU A 70 -38.38 5.85 -18.06
C GLU A 70 -38.31 6.81 -16.86
N VAL A 71 -39.38 7.56 -16.57
CA VAL A 71 -39.36 8.63 -15.56
C VAL A 71 -40.39 8.42 -14.46
N THR A 72 -39.93 8.52 -13.21
CA THR A 72 -40.72 8.57 -11.97
C THR A 72 -40.55 9.93 -11.31
N LEU A 73 -41.66 10.55 -10.90
CA LEU A 73 -41.63 11.72 -10.01
C LEU A 73 -41.73 11.21 -8.57
N LYS A 74 -40.64 11.30 -7.81
CA LYS A 74 -40.57 10.88 -6.41
C LYS A 74 -41.01 12.05 -5.52
N ASP A 75 -42.12 11.84 -4.80
CA ASP A 75 -42.60 12.75 -3.76
C ASP A 75 -41.57 12.86 -2.62
N LEU A 76 -41.32 14.10 -2.16
CA LEU A 76 -40.43 14.44 -1.06
C LEU A 76 -41.21 14.99 0.17
N GLY A 77 -42.53 15.12 0.09
CA GLY A 77 -43.38 15.62 1.18
C GLY A 77 -43.40 17.15 1.28
N LYS A 78 -43.32 17.68 2.51
CA LYS A 78 -43.41 19.12 2.80
C LYS A 78 -42.09 19.71 3.28
N GLN A 79 -41.88 20.98 2.94
CA GLN A 79 -40.72 21.76 3.39
C GLN A 79 -40.85 22.08 4.89
N GLU A 80 -39.84 21.71 5.69
CA GLU A 80 -39.89 21.79 7.16
C GLU A 80 -40.25 23.19 7.67
N GLY A 81 -41.09 23.25 8.70
CA GLY A 81 -41.58 24.50 9.28
C GLY A 81 -42.64 25.24 8.44
N THR A 82 -43.03 24.70 7.27
CA THR A 82 -44.00 25.32 6.37
C THR A 82 -45.15 24.39 6.00
N ASP A 83 -46.18 24.94 5.36
CA ASP A 83 -47.26 24.19 4.73
C ASP A 83 -47.02 23.94 3.22
N LEU A 84 -45.84 24.25 2.69
CA LEU A 84 -45.52 24.11 1.27
C LEU A 84 -45.06 22.69 0.94
N ASP A 85 -45.58 22.15 -0.15
CA ASP A 85 -45.10 20.89 -0.71
C ASP A 85 -43.75 21.10 -1.42
N LEU A 86 -42.89 20.08 -1.38
CA LEU A 86 -41.61 20.06 -2.06
C LEU A 86 -41.78 19.61 -3.51
N PRO A 87 -41.07 20.21 -4.48
CA PRO A 87 -41.01 19.71 -5.86
C PRO A 87 -40.53 18.26 -5.88
N PRO A 88 -41.03 17.42 -6.81
CA PRO A 88 -40.63 16.02 -6.87
C PRO A 88 -39.18 15.89 -7.36
N LEU A 89 -38.48 14.90 -6.81
CA LEU A 89 -37.22 14.45 -7.39
C LEU A 89 -37.53 13.74 -8.71
N VAL A 90 -37.02 14.27 -9.82
CA VAL A 90 -37.23 13.72 -11.17
C VAL A 90 -36.22 12.59 -11.36
N LEU A 91 -36.68 11.36 -11.13
CA LEU A 91 -35.90 10.15 -11.30
C LEU A 91 -36.10 9.58 -12.70
N GLY A 92 -35.04 9.50 -13.48
CA GLY A 92 -35.06 8.93 -14.83
C GLY A 92 -34.14 7.71 -14.96
N ARG A 93 -34.48 6.76 -15.84
CA ARG A 93 -33.59 5.66 -16.22
C ARG A 93 -33.60 5.45 -17.73
N TYR A 94 -32.42 5.35 -18.32
CA TYR A 94 -32.20 5.06 -19.73
C TYR A 94 -31.27 3.86 -19.86
N GLY A 95 -31.78 2.74 -20.37
CA GLY A 95 -31.06 1.47 -20.42
C GLY A 95 -31.03 0.72 -19.09
N SER A 96 -30.73 -0.57 -19.20
CA SER A 96 -30.58 -1.54 -18.11
C SER A 96 -29.66 -2.70 -18.51
N ASP A 97 -28.75 -2.45 -19.45
CA ASP A 97 -27.82 -3.43 -20.00
C ASP A 97 -26.69 -3.74 -19.01
N PRO A 98 -26.57 -4.98 -18.48
CA PRO A 98 -25.55 -5.32 -17.49
C PRO A 98 -24.11 -5.25 -18.04
N GLU A 99 -23.93 -5.20 -19.37
CA GLU A 99 -22.62 -5.08 -20.04
C GLU A 99 -22.18 -3.62 -20.25
N LYS A 100 -22.93 -2.66 -19.68
CA LYS A 100 -22.65 -1.21 -19.64
C LYS A 100 -22.60 -0.68 -18.21
N PRO A 101 -21.76 0.33 -17.91
CA PRO A 101 -21.85 1.07 -16.65
C PRO A 101 -23.19 1.78 -16.51
N THR A 102 -23.64 1.96 -15.27
CA THR A 102 -24.74 2.85 -14.93
C THR A 102 -24.19 4.14 -14.32
N VAL A 103 -24.20 5.21 -15.09
CA VAL A 103 -23.82 6.54 -14.63
C VAL A 103 -25.04 7.25 -14.05
N LEU A 104 -24.97 7.69 -12.80
CA LEU A 104 -25.93 8.63 -12.25
C LEU A 104 -25.53 10.05 -12.68
N VAL A 105 -26.48 10.79 -13.23
CA VAL A 105 -26.32 12.19 -13.60
C VAL A 105 -27.19 13.04 -12.68
N TYR A 106 -26.58 14.04 -12.04
CA TYR A 106 -27.29 15.06 -11.28
C TYR A 106 -27.15 16.44 -11.92
N SER A 107 -28.24 17.19 -11.83
CA SER A 107 -28.43 18.58 -12.19
C SER A 107 -29.67 19.13 -11.47
N HIS A 108 -29.83 20.45 -11.37
CA HIS A 108 -31.06 21.08 -10.84
C HIS A 108 -31.86 21.84 -11.91
N TYR A 109 -33.14 22.07 -11.63
CA TYR A 109 -34.07 22.76 -12.54
C TYR A 109 -34.77 23.98 -11.90
N ASP A 110 -34.57 24.24 -10.61
CA ASP A 110 -34.81 25.55 -10.00
C ASP A 110 -33.62 26.49 -10.19
N VAL A 111 -33.86 27.79 -9.98
CA VAL A 111 -32.91 28.88 -10.26
C VAL A 111 -33.09 30.08 -9.30
N GLN A 112 -32.04 30.86 -9.08
CA GLN A 112 -32.08 32.10 -8.29
C GLN A 112 -33.10 33.11 -8.86
N PRO A 113 -33.71 33.95 -8.00
CA PRO A 113 -34.48 35.11 -8.44
C PRO A 113 -33.73 35.99 -9.45
N ALA A 114 -34.49 36.59 -10.36
CA ALA A 114 -33.99 37.58 -11.30
C ALA A 114 -35.15 38.49 -11.77
N SER A 115 -34.87 39.79 -11.88
CA SER A 115 -35.74 40.81 -12.47
C SER A 115 -34.93 41.77 -13.33
N ILE A 116 -35.57 42.47 -14.27
CA ILE A 116 -34.88 43.49 -15.09
C ILE A 116 -34.37 44.64 -14.20
N GLU A 117 -35.09 44.93 -13.12
CA GLU A 117 -34.76 45.94 -12.10
C GLU A 117 -33.44 45.66 -11.34
N ASP A 118 -32.97 44.42 -11.27
CA ASP A 118 -31.70 44.07 -10.59
C ASP A 118 -30.45 44.54 -11.37
N GLY A 119 -30.62 45.00 -12.62
CA GLY A 119 -29.52 45.42 -13.51
C GLY A 119 -29.21 44.44 -14.65
N TRP A 120 -30.20 43.65 -15.07
CA TRP A 120 -30.08 42.82 -16.26
C TRP A 120 -30.17 43.66 -17.56
N LYS A 121 -29.45 43.20 -18.58
CA LYS A 121 -29.39 43.78 -19.94
C LYS A 121 -30.56 43.35 -20.82
N HIS A 122 -31.09 42.15 -20.56
CA HIS A 122 -32.25 41.53 -21.24
C HIS A 122 -33.20 40.97 -20.19
N GLU A 123 -34.45 40.69 -20.56
CA GLU A 123 -35.43 40.06 -19.66
C GLU A 123 -34.94 38.66 -19.22
N PRO A 124 -34.75 38.39 -17.91
CA PRO A 124 -34.03 37.20 -17.45
C PRO A 124 -34.59 35.85 -17.91
N PHE A 125 -35.91 35.77 -18.13
CA PHE A 125 -36.63 34.57 -18.56
C PHE A 125 -37.00 34.61 -20.07
N VAL A 126 -36.33 35.45 -20.85
CA VAL A 126 -36.41 35.48 -22.33
C VAL A 126 -35.01 35.29 -22.90
N MET A 127 -34.65 34.03 -23.13
CA MET A 127 -33.32 33.66 -23.63
C MET A 127 -32.94 34.46 -24.86
N THR A 128 -31.81 35.18 -24.78
CA THR A 128 -31.32 36.07 -25.82
C THR A 128 -29.92 35.66 -26.24
N VAL A 129 -29.71 35.38 -27.52
CA VAL A 129 -28.38 35.06 -28.07
C VAL A 129 -27.75 36.33 -28.63
N GLU A 130 -26.58 36.70 -28.14
CA GLU A 130 -25.85 37.90 -28.57
C GLU A 130 -24.98 37.67 -29.82
N GLU A 131 -24.55 38.76 -30.48
CA GLU A 131 -23.76 38.71 -31.72
C GLU A 131 -22.39 38.01 -31.54
N ASP A 132 -21.86 37.95 -30.31
CA ASP A 132 -20.63 37.25 -29.96
C ASP A 132 -20.83 35.76 -29.60
N GLY A 133 -22.07 35.27 -29.60
CA GLY A 133 -22.41 33.87 -29.34
C GLY A 133 -22.73 33.55 -27.88
N LYS A 134 -22.84 34.53 -26.97
CA LYS A 134 -23.33 34.29 -25.61
C LYS A 134 -24.83 34.03 -25.62
N ILE A 135 -25.25 32.95 -24.96
CA ILE A 135 -26.66 32.63 -24.70
C ILE A 135 -26.99 33.19 -23.32
N CYS A 136 -27.72 34.31 -23.24
CA CYS A 136 -28.01 35.03 -22.00
C CYS A 136 -29.41 34.70 -21.46
N GLY A 137 -29.53 34.51 -20.14
CA GLY A 137 -30.78 34.20 -19.43
C GLY A 137 -30.54 33.45 -18.11
N ARG A 138 -31.48 33.52 -17.17
CA ARG A 138 -31.39 32.83 -15.87
C ARG A 138 -31.54 31.31 -16.05
N GLY A 139 -30.53 30.56 -15.61
CA GLY A 139 -30.41 29.11 -15.82
C GLY A 139 -29.78 28.71 -17.16
N THR A 140 -29.10 29.62 -17.86
CA THR A 140 -28.30 29.27 -19.05
C THR A 140 -27.05 28.46 -18.71
N SER A 141 -26.39 28.76 -17.59
CA SER A 141 -25.32 27.95 -17.00
C SER A 141 -25.78 27.20 -15.74
N ASP A 142 -26.90 27.64 -15.13
CA ASP A 142 -27.11 27.50 -13.67
C ASP A 142 -28.53 26.96 -13.33
N ASP A 143 -28.91 25.71 -13.58
CA ASP A 143 -28.21 24.58 -14.21
C ASP A 143 -29.07 23.95 -15.35
N LYS A 144 -30.09 24.68 -15.84
CA LYS A 144 -30.97 24.18 -16.92
C LYS A 144 -30.19 23.94 -18.22
N GLY A 145 -29.14 24.73 -18.49
CA GLY A 145 -28.22 24.50 -19.60
C GLY A 145 -27.62 23.09 -19.55
N PRO A 146 -26.72 22.80 -18.59
CA PRO A 146 -26.07 21.49 -18.50
C PRO A 146 -27.07 20.32 -18.38
N LEU A 147 -28.18 20.47 -17.64
CA LEU A 147 -29.27 19.49 -17.54
C LEU A 147 -29.83 19.10 -18.93
N ILE A 148 -30.21 20.10 -19.74
CA ILE A 148 -30.82 19.87 -21.07
C ILE A 148 -29.79 19.36 -22.08
N GLY A 149 -28.50 19.62 -21.87
CA GLY A 149 -27.42 19.00 -22.62
C GLY A 149 -27.47 17.46 -22.62
N TRP A 150 -27.90 16.83 -21.52
CA TRP A 150 -28.01 15.36 -21.42
C TRP A 150 -29.16 14.81 -22.27
N ILE A 151 -30.28 15.52 -22.32
CA ILE A 151 -31.43 15.16 -23.18
C ILE A 151 -31.05 15.31 -24.66
N ASN A 152 -30.31 16.38 -24.99
CA ASN A 152 -29.82 16.65 -26.35
C ASN A 152 -28.80 15.59 -26.82
N MET A 153 -27.92 15.15 -25.93
CA MET A 153 -26.94 14.08 -26.21
C MET A 153 -27.63 12.76 -26.58
N ILE A 154 -28.67 12.34 -25.83
CA ILE A 154 -29.44 11.13 -26.16
C ILE A 154 -30.11 11.27 -27.53
N GLU A 155 -30.73 12.41 -27.84
CA GLU A 155 -31.32 12.62 -29.17
C GLU A 155 -30.25 12.56 -30.27
N ALA A 156 -29.09 13.19 -30.10
CA ALA A 156 -28.03 13.18 -31.12
C ALA A 156 -27.56 11.75 -31.47
N PHE A 157 -27.37 10.88 -30.47
CA PHE A 157 -27.08 9.45 -30.69
C PHE A 157 -28.18 8.74 -31.49
N GLN A 158 -29.45 8.95 -31.12
CA GLN A 158 -30.60 8.37 -31.81
C GLN A 158 -30.73 8.83 -33.28
N LYS A 159 -30.27 10.05 -33.61
CA LYS A 159 -30.31 10.58 -34.99
C LYS A 159 -29.17 10.08 -35.88
N VAL A 160 -28.21 9.34 -35.35
CA VAL A 160 -27.16 8.65 -36.14
C VAL A 160 -27.25 7.12 -36.07
N ASP A 161 -28.29 6.57 -35.43
CA ASP A 161 -28.49 5.12 -35.22
C ASP A 161 -27.30 4.47 -34.46
N VAL A 162 -26.71 5.23 -33.52
CA VAL A 162 -25.64 4.77 -32.62
C VAL A 162 -26.21 4.63 -31.21
N ASP A 163 -25.99 3.46 -30.61
CA ASP A 163 -26.41 3.15 -29.24
C ASP A 163 -25.62 3.96 -28.19
N VAL A 164 -26.29 4.40 -27.12
CA VAL A 164 -25.67 5.20 -26.06
C VAL A 164 -24.69 4.31 -25.28
N PRO A 165 -23.41 4.71 -25.10
CA PRO A 165 -22.38 3.80 -24.59
C PRO A 165 -22.59 3.25 -23.16
N ALA A 166 -23.39 3.93 -22.34
CA ALA A 166 -23.65 3.62 -20.93
C ALA A 166 -25.16 3.60 -20.63
N ASN A 167 -25.56 2.94 -19.54
CA ASN A 167 -26.87 3.19 -18.93
C ASN A 167 -26.82 4.51 -18.15
N LEU A 168 -27.94 5.22 -18.08
CA LEU A 168 -28.05 6.49 -17.36
C LEU A 168 -29.14 6.42 -16.30
N VAL A 169 -28.86 6.98 -15.13
CA VAL A 169 -29.83 7.26 -14.08
C VAL A 169 -29.84 8.77 -13.84
N PHE A 170 -30.96 9.42 -14.11
CA PHE A 170 -31.13 10.84 -13.86
C PHE A 170 -31.69 11.06 -12.46
N CYS A 171 -31.12 12.02 -11.75
CA CYS A 171 -31.57 12.47 -10.45
C CYS A 171 -31.60 14.00 -10.48
N PHE A 172 -32.73 14.61 -10.84
CA PHE A 172 -32.83 16.07 -10.95
C PHE A 172 -33.78 16.65 -9.90
N GLU A 173 -33.35 17.70 -9.20
CA GLU A 173 -34.14 18.38 -8.16
C GLU A 173 -34.56 19.81 -8.53
N GLY A 174 -35.46 20.37 -7.73
CA GLY A 174 -35.96 21.74 -7.85
C GLY A 174 -35.85 22.53 -6.55
N MET A 175 -34.82 22.27 -5.74
CA MET A 175 -34.61 22.94 -4.45
C MET A 175 -33.14 23.30 -4.14
N GLU A 176 -32.18 23.12 -5.06
CA GLU A 176 -30.75 23.33 -4.79
C GLU A 176 -30.50 24.76 -4.28
N GLU A 177 -31.06 25.73 -5.00
CA GLU A 177 -30.97 27.18 -4.75
C GLU A 177 -31.61 27.61 -3.42
N THR A 178 -32.32 26.68 -2.75
CA THR A 178 -32.82 26.81 -1.38
C THR A 178 -32.35 25.66 -0.46
N ALA A 179 -31.11 25.18 -0.65
CA ALA A 179 -30.42 24.17 0.15
C ALA A 179 -31.01 22.74 0.12
N SER A 180 -31.47 22.30 -1.06
CA SER A 180 -31.85 20.91 -1.38
C SER A 180 -32.83 20.26 -0.38
N PHE A 181 -33.81 21.03 0.13
CA PHE A 181 -34.75 20.53 1.15
C PHE A 181 -35.44 19.23 0.71
N GLY A 182 -35.27 18.18 1.52
CA GLY A 182 -35.85 16.85 1.29
C GLY A 182 -35.03 15.94 0.38
N LEU A 183 -34.11 16.46 -0.44
CA LEU A 183 -33.27 15.64 -1.33
C LEU A 183 -32.54 14.54 -0.57
N ARG A 184 -31.84 14.90 0.52
CA ARG A 184 -31.03 13.96 1.29
C ARG A 184 -31.83 12.74 1.76
N GLN A 185 -33.04 12.97 2.29
CA GLN A 185 -33.95 11.89 2.67
C GLN A 185 -34.39 11.08 1.44
N GLY A 186 -34.62 11.72 0.29
CA GLY A 186 -34.88 11.04 -0.99
C GLY A 186 -33.71 10.16 -1.49
N LEU A 187 -32.47 10.60 -1.29
CA LEU A 187 -31.27 9.82 -1.60
C LEU A 187 -31.11 8.63 -0.64
N GLU A 188 -31.25 8.86 0.66
CA GLU A 188 -31.20 7.82 1.69
C GLU A 188 -32.33 6.79 1.53
N ASP A 189 -33.54 7.23 1.14
CA ASP A 189 -34.69 6.40 0.79
C ASP A 189 -34.40 5.45 -0.38
N GLU A 190 -33.78 5.95 -1.46
CA GLU A 190 -33.69 5.26 -2.74
C GLU A 190 -32.30 4.64 -3.03
N ALA A 191 -31.33 4.79 -2.12
CA ALA A 191 -29.97 4.26 -2.22
C ALA A 191 -29.92 2.76 -2.56
N ASP A 192 -30.56 1.92 -1.74
CA ASP A 192 -30.65 0.46 -1.96
C ASP A 192 -31.79 0.06 -2.93
N LYS A 193 -32.45 1.03 -3.55
CA LYS A 193 -33.60 0.83 -4.47
C LYS A 193 -33.27 1.35 -5.88
N TYR A 194 -33.66 2.58 -6.21
CA TYR A 194 -33.51 3.17 -7.55
C TYR A 194 -32.04 3.37 -7.95
N PHE A 195 -31.18 3.68 -6.98
CA PHE A 195 -29.75 3.96 -7.18
C PHE A 195 -28.84 2.75 -6.96
N LYS A 196 -29.39 1.60 -6.56
CA LYS A 196 -28.63 0.40 -6.15
C LYS A 196 -27.57 -0.03 -7.16
N ASP A 197 -27.95 -0.05 -8.44
CA ASP A 197 -27.13 -0.54 -9.53
C ASP A 197 -26.28 0.55 -10.22
N VAL A 198 -26.16 1.75 -9.60
CA VAL A 198 -25.28 2.83 -10.07
C VAL A 198 -23.81 2.48 -9.83
N ASP A 199 -22.95 2.69 -10.83
CA ASP A 199 -21.50 2.49 -10.71
C ASP A 199 -20.79 3.78 -10.22
N VAL A 200 -21.15 4.94 -10.78
CA VAL A 200 -20.54 6.26 -10.53
C VAL A 200 -21.56 7.39 -10.63
N VAL A 201 -21.24 8.54 -10.03
CA VAL A 201 -22.01 9.78 -10.15
C VAL A 201 -21.25 10.80 -11.00
N CYS A 202 -21.99 11.64 -11.73
CA CYS A 202 -21.53 12.79 -12.47
C CYS A 202 -22.44 14.00 -12.17
N ILE A 203 -21.83 15.12 -11.78
CA ILE A 203 -22.47 16.42 -11.54
C ILE A 203 -21.98 17.38 -12.62
N THR A 204 -22.90 18.08 -13.28
CA THR A 204 -22.58 19.06 -14.34
C THR A 204 -22.79 20.53 -13.97
N ASP A 205 -23.33 20.81 -12.78
CA ASP A 205 -23.19 22.11 -12.09
C ASP A 205 -21.72 22.30 -11.64
N VAL A 206 -20.89 22.74 -12.57
CA VAL A 206 -19.51 23.19 -12.29
C VAL A 206 -19.02 24.10 -13.43
N VAL A 207 -18.15 25.05 -13.10
CA VAL A 207 -17.43 25.91 -14.05
C VAL A 207 -15.93 25.62 -14.08
N TRP A 208 -15.26 25.99 -15.18
CA TRP A 208 -13.79 25.97 -15.26
C TRP A 208 -13.13 26.98 -14.31
N VAL A 209 -11.83 26.81 -14.06
CA VAL A 209 -11.01 27.75 -13.26
C VAL A 209 -10.92 29.16 -13.86
N SER A 210 -11.06 29.28 -15.20
CA SER A 210 -10.96 30.54 -15.95
C SER A 210 -11.63 30.40 -17.31
N ASP A 211 -11.76 31.50 -18.04
CA ASP A 211 -12.22 31.49 -19.44
C ASP A 211 -11.21 30.86 -20.41
N GLU A 212 -9.92 30.80 -20.04
CA GLU A 212 -8.82 30.42 -20.93
C GLU A 212 -8.09 29.10 -20.57
N GLN A 213 -8.36 28.54 -19.39
CA GLN A 213 -7.86 27.24 -18.91
C GLN A 213 -9.03 26.30 -18.58
N ILE A 214 -9.18 25.26 -19.41
CA ILE A 214 -10.10 24.15 -19.15
C ILE A 214 -9.59 23.34 -17.95
N SER A 215 -10.49 22.94 -17.05
CA SER A 215 -10.19 22.17 -15.84
C SER A 215 -11.21 21.08 -15.54
N VAL A 216 -10.83 20.13 -14.68
CA VAL A 216 -11.70 19.15 -14.01
C VAL A 216 -11.41 19.23 -12.50
N PRO A 217 -12.33 19.79 -11.68
CA PRO A 217 -12.15 19.88 -10.24
C PRO A 217 -12.17 18.50 -9.58
N GLN A 218 -11.07 18.13 -8.92
CA GLN A 218 -10.96 16.91 -8.11
C GLN A 218 -11.27 17.15 -6.62
N GLY A 219 -11.50 18.42 -6.23
CA GLY A 219 -11.92 18.76 -4.87
C GLY A 219 -12.65 20.10 -4.80
N LEU A 220 -13.33 20.31 -3.68
CA LEU A 220 -13.99 21.57 -3.32
C LEU A 220 -13.71 21.88 -1.85
N ARG A 221 -13.69 23.16 -1.50
CA ARG A 221 -13.66 23.57 -0.10
C ARG A 221 -14.94 23.19 0.65
N GLY A 222 -14.83 23.06 1.96
CA GLY A 222 -15.98 23.06 2.85
C GLY A 222 -16.35 24.47 3.31
N ILE A 223 -17.43 24.60 4.07
CA ILE A 223 -17.80 25.84 4.74
C ILE A 223 -18.35 25.56 6.13
N ILE A 224 -17.78 26.21 7.13
CA ILE A 224 -18.29 26.21 8.50
C ILE A 224 -18.75 27.64 8.81
N PHE A 225 -20.06 27.83 8.94
CA PHE A 225 -20.67 29.14 9.18
C PHE A 225 -21.01 29.32 10.66
N TYR A 226 -20.63 30.45 11.23
CA TYR A 226 -20.77 30.74 12.66
C TYR A 226 -21.70 31.91 12.93
N LEU A 227 -22.60 31.72 13.90
CA LEU A 227 -23.30 32.81 14.58
C LEU A 227 -22.72 32.93 15.98
N VAL A 228 -22.01 34.02 16.26
CA VAL A 228 -21.56 34.35 17.62
C VAL A 228 -22.51 35.40 18.17
N THR A 229 -23.19 35.04 19.23
CA THR A 229 -24.25 35.83 19.83
C THR A 229 -23.77 36.37 21.17
N ILE A 230 -23.90 37.68 21.39
CA ILE A 230 -23.58 38.33 22.67
C ILE A 230 -24.80 39.06 23.18
N THR A 231 -25.18 38.75 24.43
CA THR A 231 -26.34 39.34 25.13
C THR A 231 -25.84 40.08 26.38
N GLY A 232 -26.28 41.32 26.58
CA GLY A 232 -25.83 42.16 27.71
C GLY A 232 -26.99 42.70 28.54
N ALA A 233 -27.24 44.01 28.44
CA ALA A 233 -28.36 44.63 29.14
C ALA A 233 -29.70 44.09 28.66
N LYS A 234 -30.69 43.97 29.57
CA LYS A 234 -32.02 43.40 29.28
C LYS A 234 -32.84 44.14 28.21
N VAL A 235 -32.47 45.39 27.90
CA VAL A 235 -33.01 46.27 26.88
C VAL A 235 -31.89 47.19 26.38
N ASP A 236 -32.04 47.73 25.17
CA ASP A 236 -31.09 48.70 24.60
C ASP A 236 -30.87 49.88 25.56
N ALA A 237 -29.60 50.16 25.87
CA ALA A 237 -29.23 51.15 26.87
C ALA A 237 -28.81 52.48 26.22
N HIS A 238 -29.11 53.59 26.89
CA HIS A 238 -28.77 54.93 26.38
C HIS A 238 -27.26 55.21 26.56
N SER A 239 -26.50 55.27 25.46
CA SER A 239 -25.04 55.44 25.47
C SER A 239 -24.57 56.65 26.31
N GLY A 240 -25.22 57.81 26.17
CA GLY A 240 -24.89 59.00 26.98
C GLY A 240 -25.19 58.91 28.48
N GLY A 241 -25.70 57.77 28.96
CA GLY A 241 -25.95 57.50 30.39
C GLY A 241 -25.24 56.24 30.92
N PHE A 242 -25.05 55.21 30.08
CA PHE A 242 -24.44 53.93 30.46
C PHE A 242 -23.11 53.62 29.76
N GLY A 243 -22.70 54.43 28.77
CA GLY A 243 -21.48 54.24 28.00
C GLY A 243 -20.23 54.30 28.89
N GLY A 244 -19.39 53.28 28.82
CA GLY A 244 -18.25 53.10 29.74
C GLY A 244 -18.63 52.79 31.20
N GLN A 245 -19.91 52.60 31.52
CA GLN A 245 -20.38 52.12 32.84
C GLN A 245 -20.67 50.62 32.85
N ILE A 246 -21.09 50.06 31.70
CA ILE A 246 -21.46 48.65 31.52
C ILE A 246 -20.51 47.94 30.55
N SER A 247 -20.52 46.60 30.56
CA SER A 247 -19.91 45.82 29.47
C SER A 247 -20.78 45.97 28.21
N GLU A 248 -20.22 46.46 27.12
CA GLU A 248 -20.99 46.79 25.90
C GLU A 248 -20.83 45.67 24.85
N PRO A 249 -21.90 44.94 24.45
CA PRO A 249 -21.79 43.79 23.55
C PRO A 249 -21.07 44.06 22.23
N MET A 250 -21.16 45.28 21.70
CA MET A 250 -20.46 45.69 20.48
C MET A 250 -18.94 45.73 20.68
N THR A 251 -18.47 46.19 21.84
CA THR A 251 -17.05 46.22 22.19
C THR A 251 -16.50 44.80 22.33
N ASP A 252 -17.25 43.91 22.99
CA ASP A 252 -16.87 42.51 23.14
C ASP A 252 -16.79 41.81 21.78
N MET A 253 -17.79 42.02 20.91
CA MET A 253 -17.85 41.44 19.56
C MET A 253 -16.69 41.90 18.68
N VAL A 254 -16.34 43.19 18.70
CA VAL A 254 -15.20 43.71 17.93
C VAL A 254 -13.88 43.09 18.43
N ASN A 255 -13.72 42.88 19.74
CA ASN A 255 -12.54 42.22 20.30
C ASN A 255 -12.45 40.71 19.99
N ILE A 256 -13.59 40.02 19.85
CA ILE A 256 -13.63 38.64 19.35
C ILE A 256 -13.27 38.63 17.86
N MET A 257 -14.00 39.37 17.02
CA MET A 257 -13.87 39.32 15.56
C MET A 257 -12.48 39.74 15.07
N SER A 258 -11.89 40.79 15.65
CA SER A 258 -10.52 41.22 15.34
C SER A 258 -9.42 40.26 15.81
N SER A 259 -9.77 39.22 16.58
CA SER A 259 -8.85 38.16 16.99
C SER A 259 -8.97 36.88 16.15
N LEU A 260 -9.86 36.82 15.15
CA LEU A 260 -10.06 35.63 14.31
C LEU A 260 -9.14 35.58 13.09
N VAL A 261 -8.83 36.72 12.48
CA VAL A 261 -8.07 36.83 11.22
C VAL A 261 -7.29 38.16 11.20
N ASP A 262 -6.09 38.17 10.62
CA ASP A 262 -5.28 39.37 10.45
C ASP A 262 -5.57 40.13 9.14
N ALA A 263 -4.92 41.29 8.97
CA ALA A 263 -5.07 42.14 7.78
C ALA A 263 -4.51 41.52 6.48
N ASN A 264 -3.78 40.40 6.57
CA ASN A 264 -3.24 39.64 5.43
C ASN A 264 -4.08 38.38 5.15
N GLY A 265 -5.24 38.22 5.81
CA GLY A 265 -6.10 37.03 5.68
C GLY A 265 -5.62 35.80 6.43
N LYS A 266 -4.56 35.89 7.25
CA LYS A 266 -4.09 34.76 8.05
C LYS A 266 -5.04 34.53 9.23
N ILE A 267 -5.53 33.30 9.37
CA ILE A 267 -6.39 32.91 10.51
C ILE A 267 -5.53 32.87 11.79
N LEU A 268 -6.06 33.44 12.87
CA LEU A 268 -5.35 33.61 14.15
C LEU A 268 -5.78 32.60 15.23
N VAL A 269 -6.72 31.71 14.90
CA VAL A 269 -7.12 30.57 15.73
C VAL A 269 -5.95 29.55 15.80
N PRO A 270 -5.44 29.20 16.99
CA PRO A 270 -4.40 28.18 17.13
C PRO A 270 -4.85 26.81 16.59
N GLY A 271 -3.94 26.02 16.04
CA GLY A 271 -4.21 24.68 15.51
C GLY A 271 -4.90 24.63 14.14
N ILE A 272 -5.42 25.75 13.64
CA ILE A 272 -6.27 25.82 12.43
C ILE A 272 -5.55 25.40 11.13
N TYR A 273 -4.22 25.31 11.14
CA TYR A 273 -3.39 24.94 9.99
C TYR A 273 -2.79 23.53 10.11
N ASP A 274 -3.00 22.82 11.22
CA ASP A 274 -2.23 21.61 11.55
C ASP A 274 -2.60 20.43 10.64
N ASN A 275 -3.86 20.34 10.22
CA ASN A 275 -4.37 19.34 9.26
C ASN A 275 -4.37 19.84 7.79
N VAL A 276 -3.60 20.87 7.47
CA VAL A 276 -3.51 21.44 6.10
C VAL A 276 -2.34 20.78 5.36
N GLN A 277 -2.64 20.07 4.27
CA GLN A 277 -1.61 19.44 3.44
C GLN A 277 -0.58 20.46 2.93
N ALA A 278 0.70 20.08 2.99
CA ALA A 278 1.77 20.83 2.34
C ALA A 278 1.55 20.87 0.82
N VAL A 279 1.85 22.01 0.21
CA VAL A 279 1.85 22.14 -1.26
C VAL A 279 3.21 21.68 -1.77
N THR A 280 3.22 20.70 -2.65
CA THR A 280 4.46 20.21 -3.29
C THR A 280 5.04 21.28 -4.21
N LYS A 281 6.34 21.17 -4.52
CA LYS A 281 6.99 22.07 -5.47
C LYS A 281 6.38 21.92 -6.86
N GLU A 282 5.99 20.70 -7.21
CA GLU A 282 5.46 20.28 -8.50
C GLU A 282 4.04 20.84 -8.71
N GLU A 283 3.19 20.83 -7.68
CA GLU A 283 1.91 21.55 -7.68
C GLU A 283 2.10 23.07 -7.79
N TYR A 284 3.03 23.64 -7.01
CA TYR A 284 3.27 25.09 -7.06
C TYR A 284 3.75 25.54 -8.44
N GLU A 285 4.66 24.78 -9.04
CA GLU A 285 5.10 24.97 -10.41
C GLU A 285 3.97 24.75 -11.44
N SER A 286 3.02 23.84 -11.20
CA SER A 286 1.87 23.65 -12.11
C SER A 286 0.94 24.86 -12.07
N TYR A 287 0.69 25.43 -10.89
CA TYR A 287 -0.13 26.64 -10.71
C TYR A 287 0.48 27.88 -11.38
N GLN A 288 1.81 27.96 -11.51
CA GLN A 288 2.49 28.99 -12.31
C GLN A 288 2.32 28.81 -13.83
N LYS A 289 1.96 27.61 -14.30
CA LYS A 289 1.89 27.24 -15.73
C LYS A 289 0.45 27.24 -16.28
N LEU A 290 -0.58 27.39 -15.43
CA LEU A 290 -1.97 27.48 -15.84
C LEU A 290 -2.26 28.75 -16.64
N ASN A 291 -3.01 28.62 -17.73
CA ASN A 291 -3.35 29.72 -18.64
C ASN A 291 -4.57 30.52 -18.13
N ILE A 292 -4.37 31.33 -17.07
CA ILE A 292 -5.43 32.12 -16.43
C ILE A 292 -5.11 33.61 -16.63
N SER A 293 -6.07 34.42 -17.10
CA SER A 293 -5.88 35.87 -17.19
C SER A 293 -5.98 36.57 -15.82
N GLU A 294 -5.36 37.74 -15.67
CA GLU A 294 -5.50 38.56 -14.44
C GLU A 294 -6.96 38.93 -14.16
N ASP A 295 -7.79 39.11 -15.21
CA ASP A 295 -9.23 39.35 -15.07
C ASP A 295 -9.99 38.08 -14.63
N SER A 296 -9.68 36.89 -15.18
CA SER A 296 -10.21 35.61 -14.67
C SER A 296 -9.81 35.34 -13.21
N LEU A 297 -8.59 35.72 -12.80
CA LEU A 297 -8.07 35.45 -11.45
C LEU A 297 -8.52 36.49 -10.40
N TYR A 298 -8.54 37.77 -10.78
CA TYR A 298 -8.72 38.91 -9.86
C TYR A 298 -9.81 39.91 -10.27
N GLY A 299 -10.40 39.82 -11.47
CA GLY A 299 -11.26 40.86 -12.06
C GLY A 299 -12.45 41.28 -11.18
N GLY A 300 -13.12 40.32 -10.55
CA GLY A 300 -14.21 40.57 -9.60
C GLY A 300 -13.80 41.34 -8.33
N THR A 301 -12.50 41.48 -8.04
CA THR A 301 -11.98 42.21 -6.86
C THR A 301 -11.69 43.69 -7.13
N GLY A 302 -11.56 44.08 -8.41
CA GLY A 302 -11.05 45.40 -8.80
C GLY A 302 -9.59 45.65 -8.37
N GLY A 303 -8.72 44.64 -8.53
CA GLY A 303 -7.28 44.75 -8.24
C GLY A 303 -6.92 44.72 -6.75
N ARG A 304 -7.69 43.99 -5.92
CA ARG A 304 -7.52 43.94 -4.45
C ARG A 304 -7.05 42.56 -3.96
N SER A 305 -6.01 42.03 -4.60
CA SER A 305 -5.38 40.78 -4.18
C SER A 305 -4.61 40.93 -2.87
N LEU A 306 -4.49 39.84 -2.10
CA LEU A 306 -3.54 39.69 -0.97
C LEU A 306 -2.23 39.01 -1.39
N HIS A 307 -2.10 38.64 -2.66
CA HIS A 307 -0.98 37.87 -3.23
C HIS A 307 -0.51 38.47 -4.56
N ASP A 308 0.80 38.66 -4.69
CA ASP A 308 1.44 39.35 -5.82
C ASP A 308 1.57 38.50 -7.09
N ASN A 309 1.20 37.21 -7.06
CA ASN A 309 1.29 36.31 -8.19
C ASN A 309 0.19 35.23 -8.18
N GLN A 310 0.03 34.57 -9.33
CA GLN A 310 -0.98 33.54 -9.58
C GLN A 310 -0.85 32.33 -8.67
N ALA A 311 0.35 31.76 -8.51
CA ALA A 311 0.52 30.51 -7.75
C ALA A 311 0.21 30.70 -6.26
N ASP A 312 0.63 31.81 -5.65
CA ASP A 312 0.27 32.13 -4.27
C ASP A 312 -1.25 32.38 -4.10
N ALA A 313 -1.88 33.06 -5.06
CA ALA A 313 -3.32 33.28 -5.07
C ALA A 313 -4.12 31.97 -5.22
N LEU A 314 -3.64 31.04 -6.04
CA LEU A 314 -4.24 29.70 -6.21
C LEU A 314 -4.00 28.83 -4.97
N VAL A 315 -2.80 28.80 -4.39
CA VAL A 315 -2.54 28.14 -3.10
C VAL A 315 -3.46 28.68 -2.00
N ALA A 316 -3.68 29.99 -1.95
CA ALA A 316 -4.61 30.64 -1.02
C ALA A 316 -6.10 30.44 -1.35
N ARG A 317 -6.44 29.94 -2.55
CA ARG A 317 -7.81 29.59 -2.99
C ARG A 317 -8.12 28.08 -2.88
N TRP A 318 -7.11 27.23 -3.01
CA TRP A 318 -7.26 25.79 -3.22
C TRP A 318 -6.65 24.91 -2.12
N LYS A 319 -5.56 25.36 -1.47
CA LYS A 319 -4.74 24.51 -0.58
C LYS A 319 -4.60 25.01 0.86
N LYS A 320 -5.06 26.21 1.19
CA LYS A 320 -5.10 26.77 2.56
C LYS A 320 -6.54 27.09 2.99
N PRO A 321 -6.91 27.03 4.28
CA PRO A 321 -8.19 27.54 4.76
C PRO A 321 -8.24 29.08 4.73
N SER A 322 -9.44 29.65 4.67
CA SER A 322 -9.66 31.10 4.71
C SER A 322 -10.88 31.49 5.56
N LEU A 323 -10.74 32.51 6.42
CA LEU A 323 -11.82 33.03 7.27
C LEU A 323 -12.36 34.35 6.71
N SER A 324 -13.68 34.52 6.65
CA SER A 324 -14.35 35.74 6.20
C SER A 324 -15.32 36.26 7.27
N LEU A 325 -15.17 37.54 7.63
CA LEU A 325 -16.09 38.26 8.53
C LEU A 325 -17.21 38.89 7.70
N HIS A 326 -18.47 38.49 7.92
CA HIS A 326 -19.59 38.87 7.06
C HIS A 326 -20.36 40.08 7.56
N ARG A 327 -20.77 40.08 8.84
CA ARG A 327 -21.60 41.15 9.44
C ARG A 327 -21.63 41.08 10.96
N ILE A 328 -21.99 42.19 11.60
CA ILE A 328 -22.51 42.23 12.98
C ILE A 328 -23.90 42.88 12.92
N GLU A 329 -24.92 42.23 13.46
CA GLU A 329 -26.32 42.66 13.38
C GLU A 329 -26.93 42.85 14.79
N ASN A 330 -27.66 43.96 14.98
CA ASN A 330 -28.56 44.15 16.13
C ASN A 330 -29.93 43.52 15.80
N ALA A 331 -30.67 43.07 16.81
CA ALA A 331 -31.97 42.42 16.65
C ALA A 331 -33.12 43.35 16.17
N LEU A 332 -32.85 44.62 15.87
CA LEU A 332 -33.82 45.63 15.43
C LEU A 332 -33.44 46.22 14.06
N PRO A 333 -34.14 45.84 12.97
CA PRO A 333 -33.93 46.45 11.66
C PRO A 333 -34.66 47.81 11.55
N GLY A 334 -33.92 48.91 11.40
CA GLY A 334 -34.46 50.18 10.90
C GLY A 334 -33.84 51.47 11.45
N ALA A 335 -33.93 52.53 10.63
CA ALA A 335 -33.81 53.96 10.99
C ALA A 335 -32.46 54.50 11.52
N GLY A 336 -31.50 54.70 10.61
CA GLY A 336 -30.54 55.81 10.67
C GLY A 336 -29.44 55.72 11.74
N ALA A 337 -29.00 56.88 12.24
CA ALA A 337 -27.90 56.99 13.20
C ALA A 337 -28.38 56.69 14.64
N VAL A 338 -28.53 55.40 14.94
CA VAL A 338 -28.91 54.91 16.28
C VAL A 338 -27.73 55.03 17.25
N THR A 339 -28.00 55.58 18.44
CA THR A 339 -26.99 55.78 19.50
C THR A 339 -27.29 54.99 20.78
N SER A 340 -27.95 53.83 20.67
CA SER A 340 -28.10 52.88 21.78
C SER A 340 -26.90 51.94 21.87
N ILE A 341 -26.66 51.43 23.09
CA ILE A 341 -25.86 50.22 23.31
C ILE A 341 -26.83 49.05 23.15
N PRO A 342 -26.59 48.10 22.23
CA PRO A 342 -27.52 47.02 21.92
C PRO A 342 -27.67 46.02 23.07
N ALA A 343 -28.90 45.52 23.29
CA ALA A 343 -29.19 44.46 24.25
C ALA A 343 -28.63 43.10 23.83
N LYS A 344 -28.81 42.72 22.56
CA LYS A 344 -28.37 41.46 21.97
C LYS A 344 -27.93 41.72 20.53
N LEU A 345 -26.78 41.15 20.13
CA LEU A 345 -26.30 41.21 18.75
C LEU A 345 -25.76 39.85 18.30
N VAL A 346 -25.69 39.68 16.98
CA VAL A 346 -25.18 38.46 16.32
C VAL A 346 -24.07 38.86 15.35
N GLY A 347 -22.87 38.37 15.60
CA GLY A 347 -21.73 38.42 14.69
C GLY A 347 -21.71 37.19 13.78
N LYS A 348 -21.49 37.39 12.49
CA LYS A 348 -21.53 36.35 11.46
C LYS A 348 -20.19 36.26 10.75
N PHE A 349 -19.58 35.07 10.76
CA PHE A 349 -18.36 34.77 10.00
C PHE A 349 -18.39 33.34 9.48
N SER A 350 -17.52 32.99 8.53
CA SER A 350 -17.32 31.60 8.13
C SER A 350 -15.86 31.27 7.86
N ILE A 351 -15.53 29.99 8.02
CA ILE A 351 -14.26 29.42 7.60
C ILE A 351 -14.55 28.52 6.39
N ARG A 352 -13.84 28.76 5.28
CA ARG A 352 -13.76 27.79 4.19
C ARG A 352 -12.61 26.82 4.50
N THR A 353 -12.93 25.54 4.70
CA THR A 353 -11.96 24.46 4.93
C THR A 353 -11.44 23.90 3.61
N VAL A 354 -10.24 23.32 3.61
CA VAL A 354 -9.69 22.56 2.48
C VAL A 354 -9.73 21.06 2.79
N PRO A 355 -9.49 20.16 1.81
CA PRO A 355 -9.46 18.72 2.05
C PRO A 355 -8.67 18.30 3.29
N PHE A 356 -9.15 17.23 3.94
CA PHE A 356 -8.64 16.65 5.19
C PHE A 356 -8.85 17.47 6.48
N MET A 357 -9.38 18.70 6.41
CA MET A 357 -9.80 19.47 7.59
C MET A 357 -11.24 19.12 8.03
N LYS A 358 -11.41 18.11 8.89
CA LYS A 358 -12.73 17.73 9.47
C LYS A 358 -13.38 18.92 10.19
N TRP A 359 -14.68 19.12 10.03
CA TRP A 359 -15.36 20.29 10.60
C TRP A 359 -15.44 20.25 12.12
N GLU A 360 -15.51 19.08 12.75
CA GLU A 360 -15.61 18.90 14.21
C GLU A 360 -14.36 19.43 14.92
N ASP A 361 -13.17 19.10 14.40
CA ASP A 361 -11.89 19.54 14.94
C ASP A 361 -11.79 21.08 14.88
N ILE A 362 -12.21 21.66 13.74
CA ILE A 362 -12.23 23.10 13.53
C ILE A 362 -13.25 23.79 14.43
N ASP A 363 -14.44 23.21 14.65
CA ASP A 363 -15.43 23.74 15.59
C ASP A 363 -14.91 23.73 17.04
N GLN A 364 -14.19 22.69 17.45
CA GLN A 364 -13.53 22.66 18.75
C GLN A 364 -12.50 23.78 18.91
N LEU A 365 -11.63 23.99 17.91
CA LEU A 365 -10.61 25.04 17.92
C LEU A 365 -11.22 26.45 17.92
N VAL A 366 -12.21 26.70 17.06
CA VAL A 366 -12.89 28.00 16.94
C VAL A 366 -13.69 28.32 18.19
N ARG A 367 -14.48 27.38 18.72
CA ARG A 367 -15.21 27.58 19.99
C ARG A 367 -14.28 27.83 21.15
N LYS A 368 -13.14 27.13 21.22
CA LYS A 368 -12.14 27.38 22.26
C LYS A 368 -11.59 28.80 22.13
N HIS A 369 -11.13 29.20 20.94
CA HIS A 369 -10.57 30.53 20.72
C HIS A 369 -11.57 31.64 21.05
N VAL A 370 -12.81 31.56 20.56
CA VAL A 370 -13.85 32.58 20.83
C VAL A 370 -14.16 32.68 22.33
N LYS A 371 -14.21 31.55 23.07
CA LYS A 371 -14.39 31.54 24.53
C LYS A 371 -13.20 32.11 25.29
N ASP A 372 -11.98 31.60 25.04
CA ASP A 372 -10.74 32.08 25.65
C ASP A 372 -10.59 33.61 25.46
N ARG A 373 -10.90 34.10 24.25
CA ARG A 373 -10.85 35.53 23.91
C ARG A 373 -11.92 36.33 24.65
N PHE A 374 -13.17 35.86 24.73
CA PHE A 374 -14.25 36.51 25.47
C PHE A 374 -13.97 36.57 26.98
N GLU A 375 -13.54 35.46 27.58
CA GLU A 375 -13.16 35.38 29.00
C GLU A 375 -12.02 36.36 29.32
N SER A 376 -11.06 36.53 28.41
CA SER A 376 -9.95 37.48 28.58
C SER A 376 -10.37 38.96 28.63
N LEU A 377 -11.59 39.30 28.25
CA LEU A 377 -12.13 40.67 28.35
C LEU A 377 -12.65 41.00 29.76
N GLY A 378 -12.92 39.98 30.60
CA GLY A 378 -13.57 40.16 31.90
C GLY A 378 -15.00 40.74 31.79
N SER A 379 -15.66 40.52 30.65
CA SER A 379 -17.02 41.01 30.38
C SER A 379 -18.06 40.37 31.30
N LYS A 380 -19.18 41.07 31.52
CA LYS A 380 -20.37 40.58 32.24
C LYS A 380 -21.52 40.19 31.31
N ASN A 381 -21.28 40.20 30.01
CA ASN A 381 -22.24 39.78 29.00
C ASN A 381 -22.23 38.24 28.87
N GLU A 382 -23.26 37.69 28.23
CA GLU A 382 -23.44 36.27 27.95
C GLU A 382 -23.05 35.95 26.51
N LEU A 383 -22.40 34.80 26.28
CA LEU A 383 -21.86 34.36 24.99
C LEU A 383 -22.54 33.05 24.55
N GLU A 384 -23.03 33.03 23.31
CA GLU A 384 -23.67 31.91 22.63
C GLU A 384 -22.99 31.72 21.25
N ILE A 385 -22.79 30.47 20.81
CA ILE A 385 -22.09 30.15 19.55
C ILE A 385 -22.85 29.03 18.82
N GLU A 386 -23.42 29.34 17.66
CA GLU A 386 -24.03 28.38 16.74
C GLU A 386 -23.07 28.09 15.59
N CYS A 387 -23.14 26.89 15.03
CA CYS A 387 -22.27 26.41 13.96
C CYS A 387 -23.09 25.62 12.94
N HIS A 388 -22.93 25.94 11.66
CA HIS A 388 -23.57 25.26 10.54
C HIS A 388 -22.47 24.76 9.58
N PRO A 389 -22.06 23.49 9.70
CA PRO A 389 -20.97 22.93 8.91
C PRO A 389 -21.44 22.25 7.62
N ASN A 390 -20.64 22.40 6.57
CA ASN A 390 -20.57 21.51 5.43
C ASN A 390 -19.09 21.14 5.20
N ASP A 391 -18.81 19.86 5.06
CA ASP A 391 -17.45 19.35 4.81
C ASP A 391 -16.87 19.83 3.47
N TRP A 392 -15.56 19.66 3.32
CA TRP A 392 -14.86 19.71 2.05
C TRP A 392 -15.13 18.45 1.21
N PHE A 393 -15.01 18.56 -0.10
CA PHE A 393 -15.12 17.45 -1.04
C PHE A 393 -13.77 17.15 -1.69
N TYR A 394 -13.48 15.87 -1.93
CA TYR A 394 -12.29 15.44 -2.67
C TYR A 394 -12.48 14.03 -3.27
N GLU A 395 -11.89 13.80 -4.43
CA GLU A 395 -11.76 12.52 -5.13
C GLU A 395 -10.36 12.41 -5.72
N GLU A 396 -9.83 11.19 -5.83
CA GLU A 396 -8.56 10.98 -6.53
C GLU A 396 -8.80 10.97 -8.05
N ALA A 397 -8.13 11.84 -8.79
CA ALA A 397 -8.22 11.87 -10.25
C ALA A 397 -7.71 10.58 -10.94
N SER A 398 -6.99 9.72 -10.21
CA SER A 398 -6.62 8.36 -10.66
C SER A 398 -7.82 7.40 -10.78
N HIS A 399 -8.96 7.72 -10.14
CA HIS A 399 -10.17 6.91 -10.28
C HIS A 399 -10.65 6.91 -11.74
N TRP A 400 -11.07 5.74 -12.24
CA TRP A 400 -11.38 5.49 -13.65
C TRP A 400 -12.45 6.43 -14.23
N ASN A 401 -13.35 6.94 -13.39
CA ASN A 401 -14.37 7.95 -13.73
C ASN A 401 -13.75 9.31 -14.11
N TYR A 402 -12.73 9.75 -13.36
CA TYR A 402 -11.99 10.99 -13.63
C TYR A 402 -11.07 10.80 -14.84
N GLN A 403 -10.41 9.65 -14.98
CA GLN A 403 -9.63 9.32 -16.18
C GLN A 403 -10.48 9.34 -17.46
N ALA A 404 -11.73 8.84 -17.40
CA ALA A 404 -12.69 8.96 -18.48
C ALA A 404 -13.05 10.43 -18.80
N ALA A 405 -13.28 11.26 -17.77
CA ALA A 405 -13.56 12.69 -17.95
C ALA A 405 -12.38 13.46 -18.57
N ILE A 406 -11.15 13.17 -18.12
CA ILE A 406 -9.91 13.76 -18.64
C ILE A 406 -9.73 13.38 -20.12
N GLN A 407 -9.89 12.10 -20.47
CA GLN A 407 -9.77 11.63 -21.86
C GLN A 407 -10.90 12.16 -22.75
N ALA A 408 -12.13 12.26 -22.25
CA ALA A 408 -13.25 12.85 -22.98
C ALA A 408 -13.06 14.35 -23.23
N THR A 409 -12.52 15.08 -22.25
CA THR A 409 -12.17 16.50 -22.39
C THR A 409 -11.08 16.68 -23.43
N ARG A 410 -10.02 15.85 -23.39
CA ARG A 410 -8.96 15.78 -24.41
C ARG A 410 -9.53 15.47 -25.81
N ASN A 411 -10.47 14.55 -25.92
CA ASN A 411 -11.12 14.17 -27.19
C ASN A 411 -11.94 15.32 -27.82
N VAL A 412 -12.60 16.16 -27.01
CA VAL A 412 -13.48 17.25 -27.50
C VAL A 412 -12.75 18.57 -27.69
N TRP A 413 -11.87 18.93 -26.75
CA TRP A 413 -11.22 20.25 -26.71
C TRP A 413 -9.77 20.24 -27.20
N GLY A 414 -9.17 19.07 -27.42
CA GLY A 414 -7.80 18.94 -27.95
C GLY A 414 -6.69 19.34 -26.97
N VAL A 415 -7.01 19.56 -25.70
CA VAL A 415 -6.09 19.98 -24.63
C VAL A 415 -6.25 19.08 -23.40
N ASP A 416 -5.19 18.99 -22.61
CA ASP A 416 -5.25 18.35 -21.29
C ASP A 416 -5.91 19.30 -20.27
N PRO A 417 -6.98 18.88 -19.56
CA PRO A 417 -7.57 19.70 -18.50
C PRO A 417 -6.63 19.81 -17.31
N ALA A 418 -6.62 20.99 -16.68
CA ALA A 418 -5.99 21.16 -15.38
C ALA A 418 -6.81 20.46 -14.27
N LEU A 419 -6.14 19.75 -13.36
CA LEU A 419 -6.78 19.24 -12.15
C LEU A 419 -6.76 20.34 -11.08
N THR A 420 -7.94 20.68 -10.53
CA THR A 420 -8.10 21.82 -9.61
C THR A 420 -8.89 21.46 -8.36
N CYS A 421 -8.84 22.30 -7.32
CA CYS A 421 -9.58 22.10 -6.06
C CYS A 421 -10.33 23.38 -5.69
N GLU A 422 -11.55 23.58 -6.18
CA GLU A 422 -12.15 24.92 -6.22
C GLU A 422 -12.59 25.50 -4.87
N GLY A 423 -12.61 26.83 -4.79
CA GLY A 423 -12.88 27.60 -3.58
C GLY A 423 -14.35 27.60 -3.12
N GLY A 424 -15.26 27.08 -3.95
CA GLY A 424 -16.68 26.89 -3.63
C GLY A 424 -16.95 25.66 -2.76
N SER A 425 -18.22 25.37 -2.51
CA SER A 425 -18.68 24.15 -1.82
C SER A 425 -19.99 23.72 -2.47
N ILE A 426 -20.08 22.47 -2.91
CA ILE A 426 -21.29 21.84 -3.48
C ILE A 426 -21.68 20.72 -2.50
N PRO A 427 -22.58 20.96 -1.53
CA PRO A 427 -22.87 20.01 -0.45
C PRO A 427 -23.42 18.67 -0.97
N ILE A 428 -24.19 18.71 -2.05
CA ILE A 428 -24.78 17.52 -2.66
C ILE A 428 -23.71 16.53 -3.19
N ALA A 429 -22.55 17.00 -3.65
CA ALA A 429 -21.44 16.12 -4.04
C ALA A 429 -20.99 15.23 -2.87
N LEU A 430 -21.09 15.73 -1.63
CA LEU A 430 -20.83 14.96 -0.42
C LEU A 430 -21.99 14.07 -0.02
N ASP A 431 -23.25 14.48 -0.20
CA ASP A 431 -24.38 13.61 0.11
C ASP A 431 -24.48 12.42 -0.85
N PHE A 432 -24.21 12.60 -2.16
CA PHE A 432 -24.04 11.47 -3.07
C PHE A 432 -22.88 10.55 -2.64
N LYS A 433 -21.71 11.12 -2.31
CA LYS A 433 -20.53 10.35 -1.90
C LYS A 433 -20.76 9.58 -0.59
N LYS A 434 -21.35 10.21 0.42
CA LYS A 434 -21.62 9.64 1.75
C LYS A 434 -22.76 8.60 1.71
N THR A 435 -23.83 8.87 0.96
CA THR A 435 -25.01 8.01 0.91
C THR A 435 -24.86 6.85 -0.09
N LEU A 436 -24.48 7.11 -1.34
CA LEU A 436 -24.36 6.05 -2.36
C LEU A 436 -23.02 5.31 -2.33
N LYS A 437 -21.99 5.89 -1.69
CA LYS A 437 -20.63 5.32 -1.58
C LYS A 437 -20.01 5.00 -2.95
N LYS A 438 -20.25 5.89 -3.92
CA LYS A 438 -19.68 5.88 -5.27
C LYS A 438 -18.74 7.09 -5.42
N ASN A 439 -17.79 7.01 -6.33
CA ASN A 439 -16.99 8.16 -6.75
C ASN A 439 -17.87 9.16 -7.51
N VAL A 440 -17.71 10.45 -7.19
CA VAL A 440 -18.50 11.55 -7.75
C VAL A 440 -17.63 12.41 -8.65
N LEU A 441 -17.90 12.44 -9.94
CA LEU A 441 -17.25 13.35 -10.89
C LEU A 441 -17.89 14.73 -10.85
N LEU A 442 -17.06 15.77 -10.77
CA LEU A 442 -17.43 17.14 -11.09
C LEU A 442 -16.97 17.43 -12.54
N MET A 443 -17.90 17.53 -13.49
CA MET A 443 -17.61 17.71 -14.92
C MET A 443 -18.06 19.11 -15.39
N PRO A 444 -17.15 20.09 -15.52
CA PRO A 444 -17.57 21.46 -15.77
C PRO A 444 -18.03 21.72 -17.21
N VAL A 445 -19.01 22.62 -17.30
CA VAL A 445 -19.64 23.05 -18.56
C VAL A 445 -19.49 24.55 -18.77
N GLY A 446 -19.73 25.34 -17.72
CA GLY A 446 -19.64 26.79 -17.76
C GLY A 446 -18.25 27.34 -17.49
N ARG A 447 -18.16 28.67 -17.44
CA ARG A 447 -16.96 29.48 -17.16
C ARG A 447 -17.19 30.37 -15.94
N PRO A 448 -16.14 30.85 -15.25
CA PRO A 448 -16.34 31.72 -14.09
C PRO A 448 -16.88 33.12 -14.47
N THR A 449 -16.86 33.50 -15.76
CA THR A 449 -17.57 34.69 -16.27
C THR A 449 -19.05 34.46 -16.63
N ASP A 450 -19.58 33.24 -16.48
CA ASP A 450 -20.97 32.90 -16.81
C ASP A 450 -22.00 33.54 -15.87
N GLY A 451 -21.57 34.01 -14.69
CA GLY A 451 -22.42 34.82 -13.82
C GLY A 451 -23.45 34.02 -13.02
N GLN A 452 -23.15 32.77 -12.66
CA GLN A 452 -23.93 31.97 -11.71
C GLN A 452 -24.33 32.78 -10.47
N HIS A 453 -25.57 32.59 -10.01
CA HIS A 453 -26.24 33.37 -8.95
C HIS A 453 -26.27 34.91 -9.15
N SER A 454 -25.80 35.45 -10.28
CA SER A 454 -25.60 36.89 -10.50
C SER A 454 -26.53 37.46 -11.58
N THR A 455 -26.38 38.75 -11.89
CA THR A 455 -27.07 39.41 -13.01
C THR A 455 -26.37 39.14 -14.33
N ASN A 456 -27.13 39.07 -15.44
CA ASN A 456 -26.59 38.86 -16.78
C ASN A 456 -25.91 37.49 -16.96
N GLU A 457 -26.49 36.46 -16.35
CA GLU A 457 -26.04 35.08 -16.53
C GLU A 457 -26.05 34.69 -18.01
N LYS A 458 -24.98 34.02 -18.45
CA LYS A 458 -24.80 33.52 -19.80
C LYS A 458 -24.16 32.13 -19.80
N LEU A 459 -24.35 31.39 -20.88
CA LEU A 459 -23.46 30.31 -21.28
C LEU A 459 -22.95 30.58 -22.71
N ASP A 460 -21.65 30.47 -22.92
CA ASP A 460 -21.09 30.59 -24.27
C ASP A 460 -21.60 29.45 -25.15
N LYS A 461 -22.17 29.76 -26.32
CA LYS A 461 -22.74 28.76 -27.25
C LYS A 461 -21.73 27.65 -27.62
N SER A 462 -20.45 27.99 -27.75
CA SER A 462 -19.39 27.00 -27.99
C SER A 462 -19.20 26.04 -26.82
N ASN A 463 -19.33 26.51 -25.57
CA ASN A 463 -19.31 25.67 -24.38
C ASN A 463 -20.55 24.76 -24.37
N TYR A 464 -21.75 25.29 -24.62
CA TYR A 464 -22.98 24.49 -24.61
C TYR A 464 -22.96 23.33 -25.63
N ILE A 465 -22.59 23.61 -26.88
CA ILE A 465 -22.57 22.59 -27.94
C ILE A 465 -21.43 21.58 -27.74
N ASN A 466 -20.25 22.02 -27.28
CA ASN A 466 -19.17 21.09 -26.96
C ASN A 466 -19.40 20.31 -25.65
N ALA A 467 -20.21 20.80 -24.71
CA ALA A 467 -20.63 20.03 -23.54
C ALA A 467 -21.51 18.83 -23.95
N ILE A 468 -22.44 19.01 -24.89
CA ILE A 468 -23.23 17.90 -25.46
C ILE A 468 -22.32 16.85 -26.11
N LYS A 469 -21.24 17.27 -26.79
CA LYS A 469 -20.19 16.37 -27.31
C LYS A 469 -19.39 15.70 -26.19
N LEU A 470 -19.04 16.45 -25.15
CA LEU A 470 -18.29 15.98 -23.97
C LEU A 470 -19.07 14.90 -23.23
N TYR A 471 -20.39 15.04 -23.07
CA TYR A 471 -21.22 14.04 -22.42
C TYR A 471 -21.18 12.70 -23.17
N GLY A 472 -21.36 12.71 -24.50
CA GLY A 472 -21.29 11.49 -25.31
C GLY A 472 -19.88 10.88 -25.37
N ALA A 473 -18.84 11.71 -25.37
CA ALA A 473 -17.45 11.27 -25.26
C ALA A 473 -17.16 10.65 -23.88
N TYR A 474 -17.63 11.29 -22.81
CA TYR A 474 -17.50 10.85 -21.43
C TYR A 474 -18.19 9.50 -21.22
N LEU A 475 -19.40 9.28 -21.73
CA LEU A 475 -20.04 7.96 -21.65
C LEU A 475 -19.27 6.89 -22.43
N LYS A 476 -18.70 7.20 -23.60
CA LYS A 476 -17.81 6.27 -24.32
C LYS A 476 -16.59 5.90 -23.48
N GLU A 477 -15.87 6.90 -22.98
CA GLU A 477 -14.64 6.65 -22.21
C GLU A 477 -14.96 6.03 -20.85
N VAL A 478 -16.07 6.37 -20.19
CA VAL A 478 -16.57 5.67 -18.99
C VAL A 478 -16.81 4.21 -19.28
N THR A 479 -17.44 3.84 -20.40
CA THR A 479 -17.62 2.43 -20.76
C THR A 479 -16.30 1.73 -21.10
N ASN A 480 -15.31 2.43 -21.66
CA ASN A 480 -13.95 1.89 -21.85
C ASN A 480 -13.26 1.65 -20.49
N PHE A 481 -13.18 2.69 -19.66
CA PHE A 481 -12.52 2.69 -18.35
C PHE A 481 -13.23 1.84 -17.30
N TRP A 482 -14.55 1.66 -17.38
CA TRP A 482 -15.32 0.72 -16.55
C TRP A 482 -15.18 -0.72 -17.02
N ARG A 483 -15.06 -0.98 -18.33
CA ARG A 483 -14.72 -2.33 -18.81
C ARG A 483 -13.30 -2.68 -18.40
N GLN A 484 -12.36 -1.75 -18.49
CA GLN A 484 -11.02 -1.89 -17.92
C GLN A 484 -11.06 -2.02 -16.40
N SER A 485 -11.89 -1.28 -15.67
CA SER A 485 -11.97 -1.37 -14.21
C SER A 485 -12.72 -2.62 -13.72
N LYS A 486 -13.64 -3.20 -14.51
CA LYS A 486 -14.26 -4.51 -14.22
C LYS A 486 -13.41 -5.69 -14.67
N GLN A 487 -12.62 -5.55 -15.74
CA GLN A 487 -11.51 -6.45 -16.01
C GLN A 487 -10.55 -6.39 -14.81
N ASN A 488 -10.08 -5.21 -14.41
CA ASN A 488 -9.41 -4.94 -13.15
C ASN A 488 -10.38 -4.98 -11.92
N PHE A 489 -11.42 -5.84 -11.90
CA PHE A 489 -12.18 -6.18 -10.69
C PHE A 489 -12.46 -7.67 -10.58
N CYS A 490 -12.99 -8.28 -11.65
CA CYS A 490 -12.92 -9.73 -11.86
C CYS A 490 -11.46 -10.20 -11.71
N THR A 491 -10.55 -9.36 -12.20
CA THR A 491 -9.11 -9.49 -12.09
C THR A 491 -8.48 -8.43 -11.18
N MET A 492 -9.16 -7.63 -10.32
CA MET A 492 -8.48 -7.09 -9.08
C MET A 492 -8.53 -8.06 -7.92
N CYS A 493 -9.42 -9.05 -7.99
CA CYS A 493 -9.23 -10.29 -7.28
C CYS A 493 -7.94 -11.04 -7.68
N LEU A 494 -7.20 -10.59 -8.71
CA LEU A 494 -6.00 -11.26 -9.27
C LEU A 494 -4.84 -10.31 -9.70
N THR A 495 -5.08 -9.00 -9.89
CA THR A 495 -4.15 -7.96 -10.34
C THR A 495 -4.61 -6.55 -9.88
N ASN A 496 -4.00 -5.79 -8.98
CA ASN A 496 -2.58 -5.41 -8.86
C ASN A 496 -1.66 -6.24 -9.73
N VAL A 497 -1.37 -5.73 -10.94
CA VAL A 497 -0.36 -6.35 -11.82
C VAL A 497 0.95 -6.35 -11.05
N VAL A 498 1.25 -7.49 -10.41
CA VAL A 498 2.40 -7.62 -9.52
C VAL A 498 3.62 -7.37 -10.37
N THR A 499 4.29 -6.26 -10.09
CA THR A 499 5.59 -5.97 -10.65
C THR A 499 6.61 -6.52 -9.67
N ASP A 500 7.50 -7.35 -10.20
CA ASP A 500 8.67 -7.85 -9.51
C ASP A 500 9.82 -7.53 -10.46
N VAL A 501 10.58 -6.47 -10.15
CA VAL A 501 11.69 -6.03 -11.02
C VAL A 501 12.83 -7.05 -11.05
N ASN A 502 12.79 -8.02 -10.13
CA ASN A 502 13.80 -9.03 -9.90
C ASN A 502 13.51 -10.33 -10.68
N THR A 503 12.65 -10.31 -11.71
CA THR A 503 12.50 -11.39 -12.68
C THR A 503 12.41 -10.83 -14.10
N SER A 504 13.02 -11.54 -15.05
CA SER A 504 12.87 -11.33 -16.49
C SER A 504 11.88 -12.31 -17.14
N SER A 505 11.31 -13.24 -16.36
CA SER A 505 10.29 -14.17 -16.83
C SER A 505 8.97 -13.45 -17.13
N ASN A 506 8.22 -13.89 -18.16
CA ASN A 506 6.89 -13.34 -18.44
C ASN A 506 5.81 -14.01 -17.58
N PHE A 507 5.98 -13.97 -16.25
CA PHE A 507 5.08 -14.60 -15.27
C PHE A 507 3.66 -14.03 -15.25
N GLN A 508 3.48 -12.82 -15.78
CA GLN A 508 2.17 -12.22 -16.01
C GLN A 508 1.46 -12.81 -17.24
N ASP A 509 2.22 -13.28 -18.25
CA ASP A 509 1.71 -13.91 -19.48
C ASP A 509 1.49 -15.44 -19.35
N PHE A 510 2.33 -16.10 -18.56
CA PHE A 510 2.37 -17.56 -18.40
C PHE A 510 2.54 -17.94 -16.94
N SER A 511 1.70 -18.86 -16.45
CA SER A 511 1.75 -19.35 -15.07
C SER A 511 2.20 -20.80 -15.02
N THR A 512 3.40 -21.07 -14.51
CA THR A 512 3.75 -22.44 -14.08
C THR A 512 2.82 -22.88 -12.95
N GLN A 513 2.40 -24.15 -12.98
CA GLN A 513 1.51 -24.79 -11.99
C GLN A 513 2.14 -26.06 -11.40
N HIS A 514 2.98 -26.75 -12.18
CA HIS A 514 3.73 -27.93 -11.76
C HIS A 514 5.12 -27.94 -12.38
N THR A 515 6.13 -28.32 -11.59
CA THR A 515 7.54 -28.34 -11.95
C THR A 515 8.15 -29.70 -11.62
N ALA A 516 8.53 -30.48 -12.63
CA ALA A 516 9.17 -31.78 -12.43
C ALA A 516 10.68 -31.70 -12.69
N LEU A 517 11.47 -32.16 -11.73
CA LEU A 517 12.94 -32.10 -11.73
C LEU A 517 13.53 -33.51 -11.71
N ASP A 518 14.48 -33.78 -12.62
CA ASP A 518 15.35 -34.98 -12.61
C ASP A 518 16.79 -34.47 -12.60
N LEU A 519 17.41 -34.51 -11.42
CA LEU A 519 18.71 -33.90 -11.12
C LEU A 519 19.73 -34.97 -10.73
N THR A 520 20.99 -34.77 -11.14
CA THR A 520 22.14 -35.60 -10.76
C THR A 520 23.20 -34.74 -10.09
N ILE A 521 23.63 -35.17 -8.91
CA ILE A 521 24.65 -34.50 -8.08
C ILE A 521 26.03 -35.02 -8.50
N ASP A 522 26.89 -34.13 -8.98
CA ASP A 522 28.28 -34.43 -9.37
C ASP A 522 29.24 -33.69 -8.42
N PHE A 523 29.73 -34.40 -7.40
CA PHE A 523 30.63 -33.86 -6.38
C PHE A 523 32.05 -33.60 -6.92
N ASP A 524 32.49 -34.31 -7.96
CA ASP A 524 33.83 -34.14 -8.56
C ASP A 524 33.88 -32.87 -9.41
N ARG A 525 32.82 -32.60 -10.20
CA ARG A 525 32.66 -31.39 -11.00
C ARG A 525 32.05 -30.22 -10.24
N LYS A 526 31.48 -30.45 -9.05
CA LYS A 526 30.72 -29.48 -8.23
C LYS A 526 29.57 -28.81 -8.98
N ILE A 527 28.74 -29.62 -9.66
CA ILE A 527 27.57 -29.14 -10.41
C ILE A 527 26.35 -30.03 -10.21
N LEU A 528 25.17 -29.49 -10.55
CA LEU A 528 24.00 -30.31 -10.87
C LEU A 528 23.86 -30.46 -12.38
N ILE A 529 23.56 -31.69 -12.80
CA ILE A 529 23.26 -32.07 -14.18
C ILE A 529 21.78 -32.45 -14.21
N GLY A 530 20.94 -31.73 -14.97
CA GLY A 530 19.51 -31.77 -14.73
C GLY A 530 18.58 -31.66 -15.93
N ARG A 531 17.30 -31.92 -15.63
CA ARG A 531 16.11 -31.70 -16.46
C ARG A 531 15.06 -30.93 -15.68
N THR A 532 14.37 -30.02 -16.36
CA THR A 532 13.17 -29.35 -15.84
C THR A 532 12.02 -29.49 -16.82
N ALA A 533 10.90 -30.05 -16.37
CA ALA A 533 9.60 -29.90 -17.00
C ALA A 533 8.77 -28.86 -16.25
N ILE A 534 8.09 -27.97 -16.98
CA ILE A 534 7.09 -27.10 -16.39
C ILE A 534 5.78 -27.25 -17.15
N THR A 535 4.70 -27.49 -16.40
CA THR A 535 3.34 -27.48 -16.91
C THR A 535 2.63 -26.27 -16.34
N GLY A 536 1.98 -25.50 -17.20
CA GLY A 536 1.35 -24.24 -16.83
C GLY A 536 0.26 -23.82 -17.79
N GLN A 537 -0.26 -22.61 -17.63
CA GLN A 537 -1.34 -22.05 -18.44
C GLN A 537 -0.98 -20.65 -18.94
N ALA A 538 -1.43 -20.30 -20.15
CA ALA A 538 -1.39 -18.94 -20.66
C ALA A 538 -2.39 -18.05 -19.87
N ARG A 539 -1.92 -16.93 -19.32
CA ARG A 539 -2.72 -15.89 -18.68
C ARG A 539 -3.21 -14.81 -19.65
N VAL A 540 -2.69 -14.79 -20.89
CA VAL A 540 -3.01 -13.77 -21.91
C VAL A 540 -3.40 -14.41 -23.24
N HIS A 541 -4.37 -13.81 -23.93
CA HIS A 541 -4.80 -14.27 -25.24
C HIS A 541 -3.80 -13.85 -26.35
N GLY A 542 -3.24 -14.84 -27.02
CA GLY A 542 -2.30 -14.67 -28.14
C GLY A 542 -0.85 -14.98 -27.81
N LEU A 543 -0.56 -15.55 -26.62
CA LEU A 543 0.77 -15.90 -26.14
C LEU A 543 1.59 -16.66 -27.18
N ALA A 544 2.83 -16.21 -27.43
CA ALA A 544 3.70 -16.72 -28.50
C ALA A 544 5.14 -17.03 -28.04
N GLU A 545 5.53 -16.62 -26.84
CA GLU A 545 6.85 -16.86 -26.25
C GLU A 545 6.68 -17.13 -24.74
N ILE A 546 7.55 -17.98 -24.19
CA ILE A 546 7.75 -18.13 -22.74
C ILE A 546 9.17 -17.70 -22.42
N VAL A 547 9.32 -16.85 -21.41
CA VAL A 547 10.61 -16.41 -20.89
C VAL A 547 10.80 -17.00 -19.50
N LEU A 548 11.94 -17.62 -19.26
CA LEU A 548 12.35 -18.16 -17.96
C LEU A 548 13.62 -17.45 -17.48
N ASP A 549 13.74 -17.26 -16.17
CA ASP A 549 14.95 -16.78 -15.53
C ASP A 549 16.02 -17.88 -15.54
N THR A 550 17.27 -17.51 -15.81
CA THR A 550 18.44 -18.38 -15.64
C THR A 550 19.65 -17.57 -15.21
N SER A 551 20.54 -18.12 -14.38
CA SER A 551 21.82 -17.49 -14.05
C SER A 551 22.94 -18.53 -13.90
N HIS A 552 24.06 -18.36 -14.60
CA HIS A 552 25.22 -19.26 -14.52
C HIS A 552 24.92 -20.76 -14.77
N VAL A 553 23.91 -21.06 -15.61
CA VAL A 553 23.55 -22.42 -16.08
C VAL A 553 23.73 -22.56 -17.59
N VAL A 554 24.01 -23.77 -18.07
CA VAL A 554 24.29 -24.07 -19.49
C VAL A 554 23.16 -24.91 -20.11
N ILE A 555 22.26 -24.24 -20.81
CA ILE A 555 21.14 -24.87 -21.53
C ILE A 555 21.65 -25.71 -22.72
N LYS A 556 21.32 -27.01 -22.77
CA LYS A 556 21.71 -27.90 -23.89
C LYS A 556 20.58 -28.06 -24.92
N GLY A 557 19.32 -27.87 -24.52
CA GLY A 557 18.18 -27.92 -25.43
C GLY A 557 16.84 -27.65 -24.76
N VAL A 558 15.87 -27.21 -25.56
CA VAL A 558 14.49 -26.96 -25.14
C VAL A 558 13.53 -27.73 -26.04
N SER A 559 12.49 -28.32 -25.42
CA SER A 559 11.42 -29.03 -26.11
C SER A 559 10.04 -28.50 -25.70
N TYR A 560 9.13 -28.49 -26.65
CA TYR A 560 7.73 -28.14 -26.44
C TYR A 560 6.82 -29.21 -27.06
N GLN A 561 5.87 -29.75 -26.29
CA GLN A 561 5.01 -30.88 -26.71
C GLN A 561 5.80 -32.05 -27.35
N GLY A 562 6.96 -32.40 -26.78
CA GLY A 562 7.84 -33.47 -27.28
C GLY A 562 8.59 -33.17 -28.59
N ARG A 563 8.50 -31.95 -29.12
CA ARG A 563 9.24 -31.48 -30.31
C ARG A 563 10.33 -30.49 -29.91
N LYS A 564 11.37 -30.31 -30.73
CA LYS A 564 12.40 -29.29 -30.49
C LYS A 564 11.78 -27.89 -30.65
N ALA A 565 11.94 -27.03 -29.64
CA ALA A 565 11.56 -25.63 -29.71
C ALA A 565 12.68 -24.78 -30.33
N ALA A 566 12.33 -23.62 -30.87
CA ALA A 566 13.28 -22.53 -31.06
C ALA A 566 13.40 -21.76 -29.73
N TRP A 567 14.61 -21.35 -29.38
CA TRP A 567 14.90 -20.65 -28.13
C TRP A 567 16.17 -19.82 -28.28
N THR A 568 16.25 -18.75 -27.49
CA THR A 568 17.42 -17.87 -27.39
C THR A 568 17.68 -17.60 -25.92
N LEU A 569 18.91 -17.90 -25.46
CA LEU A 569 19.41 -17.37 -24.20
C LEU A 569 19.93 -15.96 -24.47
N LYS A 570 19.33 -14.95 -23.84
CA LYS A 570 19.82 -13.56 -23.91
C LYS A 570 21.16 -13.44 -23.15
N PRO A 571 21.96 -12.39 -23.43
CA PRO A 571 23.13 -12.08 -22.62
C PRO A 571 22.76 -11.86 -21.15
N ASP A 572 23.76 -11.98 -20.27
CA ASP A 572 23.63 -11.59 -18.88
C ASP A 572 23.41 -10.08 -18.77
N ASP A 573 22.36 -9.65 -18.07
CA ASP A 573 22.04 -8.23 -17.84
C ASP A 573 22.73 -7.64 -16.59
N GLY A 574 23.28 -8.49 -15.70
CA GLY A 574 23.94 -8.09 -14.46
C GLY A 574 23.01 -7.84 -13.26
N GLU A 575 21.69 -7.88 -13.46
CA GLU A 575 20.67 -7.68 -12.42
C GLU A 575 19.95 -9.01 -12.13
N ASN A 576 19.35 -9.57 -13.18
CA ASN A 576 18.47 -10.74 -13.17
C ASN A 576 19.12 -12.00 -13.76
N GLY A 577 20.19 -11.85 -14.55
CA GLY A 577 20.96 -12.93 -15.15
C GLY A 577 20.76 -13.01 -16.65
N SER A 578 20.62 -14.22 -17.19
CA SER A 578 20.48 -14.50 -18.63
C SER A 578 19.08 -15.05 -18.94
N PRO A 579 18.13 -14.24 -19.44
CA PRO A 579 16.77 -14.70 -19.72
C PRO A 579 16.69 -15.70 -20.88
N LEU A 580 15.99 -16.81 -20.68
CA LEU A 580 15.76 -17.87 -21.66
C LEU A 580 14.41 -17.67 -22.35
N CYS A 581 14.42 -17.05 -23.54
CA CYS A 581 13.25 -16.88 -24.42
C CYS A 581 13.00 -18.15 -25.26
N ILE A 582 11.75 -18.61 -25.31
CA ILE A 582 11.35 -19.87 -25.95
C ILE A 582 10.12 -19.63 -26.85
N GLU A 583 10.28 -19.79 -28.16
CA GLU A 583 9.23 -19.57 -29.14
C GLU A 583 8.18 -20.70 -29.11
N LEU A 584 6.90 -20.33 -29.03
CA LEU A 584 5.78 -21.25 -29.16
C LEU A 584 5.39 -21.41 -30.64
N GLY A 585 5.37 -22.65 -31.14
CA GLY A 585 5.06 -22.96 -32.55
C GLY A 585 3.63 -22.65 -33.02
N ARG A 586 2.80 -22.08 -32.15
CA ARG A 586 1.52 -21.41 -32.44
C ARG A 586 1.23 -20.38 -31.35
N ARG A 587 0.24 -19.51 -31.57
CA ARG A 587 -0.34 -18.69 -30.49
C ARG A 587 -1.30 -19.50 -29.63
N TYR A 588 -1.36 -19.16 -28.35
CA TYR A 588 -2.23 -19.77 -27.33
C TYR A 588 -3.28 -18.76 -26.85
N GLY A 589 -4.50 -19.22 -26.63
CA GLY A 589 -5.54 -18.46 -25.94
C GLY A 589 -5.34 -18.46 -24.42
N GLU A 590 -5.97 -17.50 -23.75
CA GLU A 590 -6.05 -17.44 -22.29
C GLU A 590 -6.67 -18.74 -21.73
N GLY A 591 -6.09 -19.28 -20.65
CA GLY A 591 -6.49 -20.55 -20.05
C GLY A 591 -6.01 -21.81 -20.78
N GLU A 592 -5.35 -21.71 -21.95
CA GLU A 592 -4.80 -22.91 -22.60
C GLU A 592 -3.58 -23.48 -21.84
N THR A 593 -3.64 -24.78 -21.53
CA THR A 593 -2.53 -25.52 -20.90
C THR A 593 -1.36 -25.74 -21.86
N ILE A 594 -0.15 -25.56 -21.33
CA ILE A 594 1.12 -25.62 -22.03
C ILE A 594 2.05 -26.56 -21.25
N GLU A 595 2.49 -27.64 -21.90
CA GLU A 595 3.55 -28.54 -21.40
C GLU A 595 4.89 -28.19 -22.05
N LEU A 596 5.76 -27.52 -21.29
CA LEU A 596 7.12 -27.18 -21.69
C LEU A 596 8.11 -28.12 -20.99
N THR A 597 9.23 -28.42 -21.63
CA THR A 597 10.31 -29.13 -20.95
C THR A 597 11.65 -28.78 -21.56
N VAL A 598 12.58 -28.30 -20.73
CA VAL A 598 13.98 -28.15 -21.10
C VAL A 598 14.55 -29.56 -21.29
N ARG A 599 14.73 -29.98 -22.56
CA ARG A 599 15.21 -31.31 -22.96
C ARG A 599 16.21 -31.23 -24.11
N TRP A 600 17.22 -32.08 -24.05
CA TRP A 600 17.91 -32.60 -25.21
C TRP A 600 16.97 -33.52 -26.02
N ILE A 601 17.04 -33.40 -27.36
CA ILE A 601 16.35 -34.31 -28.28
C ILE A 601 17.40 -34.91 -29.21
N VAL A 602 17.57 -36.24 -29.12
CA VAL A 602 18.39 -37.01 -30.04
C VAL A 602 17.60 -37.25 -31.33
N ASN A 603 18.25 -37.07 -32.47
CA ASN A 603 17.66 -37.37 -33.78
C ASN A 603 17.69 -38.91 -34.01
N PRO A 604 16.55 -39.61 -34.20
CA PRO A 604 16.50 -41.07 -34.33
C PRO A 604 16.94 -41.54 -35.73
N ALA A 605 18.20 -41.28 -36.09
CA ALA A 605 18.70 -41.44 -37.46
C ALA A 605 20.19 -41.85 -37.57
N VAL A 606 20.70 -42.67 -36.63
CA VAL A 606 22.02 -43.33 -36.77
C VAL A 606 21.90 -44.82 -36.45
N SER A 607 22.33 -45.69 -37.37
CA SER A 607 22.20 -47.15 -37.27
C SER A 607 23.51 -47.88 -37.60
N SER A 608 24.36 -48.10 -36.59
CA SER A 608 25.43 -49.10 -36.66
C SER A 608 25.88 -49.54 -35.26
N MET A 609 26.27 -50.81 -35.11
CA MET A 609 26.69 -51.39 -33.83
C MET A 609 28.21 -51.27 -33.66
N MET A 610 28.74 -50.29 -32.90
CA MET A 610 30.03 -50.49 -32.22
C MET A 610 30.40 -49.61 -31.02
N GLU A 611 29.62 -48.57 -30.66
CA GLU A 611 29.92 -47.73 -29.47
C GLU A 611 29.00 -48.08 -28.28
N LEU A 612 29.23 -49.27 -27.71
CA LEU A 612 28.46 -49.82 -26.58
C LEU A 612 29.29 -49.95 -25.28
N ALA A 613 30.34 -49.12 -25.15
CA ALA A 613 31.39 -49.26 -24.14
C ALA A 613 31.63 -47.99 -23.31
N ASN A 614 30.56 -47.29 -22.91
CA ASN A 614 30.35 -46.80 -21.53
C ASN A 614 28.99 -46.09 -21.41
N ILE A 615 28.01 -46.82 -20.86
CA ILE A 615 26.61 -46.37 -20.74
C ILE A 615 26.45 -45.52 -19.46
N VAL A 616 26.94 -44.28 -19.49
CA VAL A 616 26.77 -43.29 -18.40
C VAL A 616 26.42 -41.89 -18.91
N ALA A 617 27.01 -41.46 -20.04
CA ALA A 617 26.93 -40.08 -20.55
C ALA A 617 25.60 -39.70 -21.26
N GLY A 618 24.45 -40.11 -20.71
CA GLY A 618 23.15 -40.09 -21.38
C GLY A 618 22.07 -39.13 -20.83
N LYS A 619 22.34 -38.38 -19.76
CA LYS A 619 21.41 -37.41 -19.15
C LYS A 619 22.06 -36.03 -19.02
N VAL A 620 21.77 -35.11 -19.93
CA VAL A 620 22.12 -33.68 -19.79
C VAL A 620 21.11 -32.84 -20.57
N ASP A 621 20.29 -32.03 -19.89
CA ASP A 621 19.38 -31.08 -20.55
C ASP A 621 19.75 -29.63 -20.18
N PHE A 622 20.17 -29.40 -18.94
CA PHE A 622 21.04 -28.30 -18.52
C PHE A 622 22.15 -28.81 -17.57
N GLU A 623 23.17 -27.97 -17.33
CA GLU A 623 24.16 -28.13 -16.26
C GLU A 623 24.30 -26.81 -15.51
N THR A 624 24.48 -26.82 -14.19
CA THR A 624 24.99 -25.63 -13.48
C THR A 624 26.48 -25.42 -13.81
N THR A 625 27.01 -24.22 -13.57
CA THR A 625 28.46 -23.97 -13.65
C THR A 625 29.08 -23.84 -12.26
N GLU A 626 30.40 -23.77 -12.19
CA GLU A 626 31.17 -23.45 -10.97
C GLU A 626 30.83 -22.08 -10.35
N ASN A 627 30.16 -21.20 -11.10
CA ASN A 627 29.72 -19.87 -10.66
C ASN A 627 28.25 -19.84 -10.21
N THR A 628 27.59 -21.00 -10.04
CA THR A 628 26.22 -21.06 -9.51
C THR A 628 26.11 -20.35 -8.16
N THR A 629 25.12 -19.48 -7.98
CA THR A 629 24.89 -18.76 -6.71
C THR A 629 23.97 -19.53 -5.77
N GLY A 630 23.13 -20.42 -6.31
CA GLY A 630 22.12 -21.15 -5.55
C GLY A 630 22.62 -22.44 -4.87
N LEU A 631 23.89 -22.83 -5.06
CA LEU A 631 24.45 -24.07 -4.52
C LEU A 631 25.78 -23.84 -3.81
N GLN A 632 25.98 -24.47 -2.66
CA GLN A 632 27.20 -24.40 -1.87
C GLN A 632 27.84 -25.78 -1.77
N TRP A 633 29.13 -25.89 -2.11
CA TRP A 633 29.87 -27.15 -2.22
C TRP A 633 31.06 -27.21 -1.27
N PHE A 634 30.98 -28.09 -0.28
CA PHE A 634 31.96 -28.27 0.77
C PHE A 634 32.86 -29.48 0.48
N SER A 635 34.17 -29.24 0.55
CA SER A 635 35.17 -30.31 0.63
C SER A 635 35.03 -31.09 1.93
N PRO A 636 35.52 -32.35 2.02
CA PRO A 636 35.58 -33.08 3.28
C PRO A 636 36.21 -32.29 4.43
N SER A 637 37.29 -31.54 4.17
CA SER A 637 37.91 -30.63 5.15
C SER A 637 36.96 -29.62 5.83
N GLN A 638 35.82 -29.31 5.19
CA GLN A 638 34.82 -28.35 5.68
C GLN A 638 33.62 -28.99 6.41
N THR A 639 33.37 -30.31 6.24
CA THR A 639 32.30 -31.02 6.97
C THR A 639 32.71 -31.32 8.40
N ASP A 640 31.79 -31.78 9.24
CA ASP A 640 32.09 -32.09 10.64
C ASP A 640 32.80 -33.45 10.82
N ASP A 641 32.57 -34.41 9.91
CA ASP A 641 33.24 -35.71 9.92
C ASP A 641 34.65 -35.71 9.30
N LYS A 642 34.99 -34.70 8.50
CA LYS A 642 36.24 -34.58 7.74
C LYS A 642 36.49 -35.68 6.68
N GLU A 643 35.47 -36.49 6.36
CA GLU A 643 35.59 -37.68 5.50
C GLU A 643 34.79 -37.54 4.18
N TYR A 644 33.56 -37.02 4.24
CA TYR A 644 32.66 -36.93 3.08
C TYR A 644 32.47 -35.49 2.61
N PRO A 645 32.29 -35.23 1.29
CA PRO A 645 31.86 -33.91 0.83
C PRO A 645 30.40 -33.66 1.22
N PHE A 646 30.00 -32.38 1.22
CA PHE A 646 28.62 -31.97 1.46
C PHE A 646 28.21 -30.88 0.46
N MET A 647 26.94 -30.85 0.09
CA MET A 647 26.35 -29.79 -0.73
C MET A 647 24.94 -29.47 -0.25
N PHE A 648 24.55 -28.20 -0.32
CA PHE A 648 23.15 -27.79 -0.19
C PHE A 648 22.84 -26.58 -1.08
N SER A 649 21.55 -26.30 -1.25
CA SER A 649 21.04 -25.13 -1.97
C SER A 649 20.56 -24.00 -1.07
N GLN A 650 20.79 -22.75 -1.47
CA GLN A 650 20.12 -21.57 -0.93
C GLN A 650 19.45 -20.85 -2.12
N CYS A 651 18.11 -20.85 -2.17
CA CYS A 651 17.36 -20.34 -3.31
C CYS A 651 16.76 -18.95 -3.10
N GLU A 652 16.48 -18.55 -1.85
CA GLU A 652 16.12 -17.18 -1.52
C GLU A 652 17.32 -16.23 -1.72
N PRO A 653 17.11 -15.03 -2.29
CA PRO A 653 15.86 -14.52 -2.88
C PRO A 653 15.66 -14.96 -4.34
N VAL A 654 16.69 -14.79 -5.17
CA VAL A 654 16.60 -14.96 -6.63
C VAL A 654 17.70 -15.88 -7.16
N HIS A 655 17.83 -17.05 -6.52
CA HIS A 655 18.89 -18.01 -6.79
C HIS A 655 18.40 -19.36 -7.31
N ALA A 656 17.10 -19.66 -7.32
CA ALA A 656 16.58 -20.88 -7.93
C ALA A 656 16.87 -20.92 -9.44
N ARG A 657 16.85 -19.75 -10.12
CA ARG A 657 17.32 -19.57 -11.52
C ARG A 657 18.76 -20.00 -11.76
N SER A 658 19.58 -20.09 -10.71
CA SER A 658 20.97 -20.56 -10.77
C SER A 658 21.15 -22.05 -10.50
N ILE A 659 20.05 -22.73 -10.17
CA ILE A 659 19.97 -24.19 -10.04
C ILE A 659 19.25 -24.77 -11.26
N PHE A 660 18.10 -24.21 -11.68
CA PHE A 660 17.32 -24.68 -12.81
C PHE A 660 16.54 -23.53 -13.50
N PRO A 661 16.23 -23.63 -14.81
CA PRO A 661 15.41 -22.62 -15.50
C PRO A 661 13.96 -22.61 -14.97
N CYS A 662 13.49 -21.47 -14.48
CA CYS A 662 12.17 -21.33 -13.88
C CYS A 662 11.60 -19.90 -14.02
N GLN A 663 10.49 -19.62 -13.35
CA GLN A 663 9.95 -18.26 -13.20
C GLN A 663 10.27 -17.84 -11.76
N ASP A 664 11.42 -17.21 -11.57
CA ASP A 664 12.09 -17.13 -10.27
C ASP A 664 11.66 -15.89 -9.49
N THR A 665 10.34 -15.82 -9.27
CA THR A 665 9.60 -14.78 -8.55
C THR A 665 8.70 -15.44 -7.50
N PRO A 666 8.54 -14.85 -6.30
CA PRO A 666 7.67 -15.42 -5.26
C PRO A 666 6.18 -15.46 -5.69
N SER A 667 5.79 -14.67 -6.70
CA SER A 667 4.46 -14.71 -7.34
C SER A 667 4.10 -16.01 -8.06
N ILE A 668 5.07 -16.86 -8.43
CA ILE A 668 4.79 -18.14 -9.09
C ILE A 668 4.96 -19.30 -8.10
N LYS A 669 3.83 -19.87 -7.69
CA LYS A 669 3.75 -21.05 -6.82
C LYS A 669 3.40 -22.29 -7.65
N SER A 670 4.22 -23.34 -7.57
CA SER A 670 4.01 -24.61 -8.27
C SER A 670 4.12 -25.82 -7.36
N THR A 671 3.40 -26.89 -7.71
CA THR A 671 3.65 -28.23 -7.15
C THR A 671 4.92 -28.82 -7.75
N PHE A 672 5.60 -29.76 -7.07
CA PHE A 672 6.84 -30.36 -7.57
C PHE A 672 6.86 -31.89 -7.49
N ASP A 673 7.38 -32.53 -8.54
CA ASP A 673 7.85 -33.92 -8.54
C ASP A 673 9.38 -33.89 -8.66
N ILE A 674 10.12 -34.27 -7.61
CA ILE A 674 11.58 -34.11 -7.53
C ILE A 674 12.27 -35.49 -7.49
N THR A 675 13.08 -35.79 -8.50
CA THR A 675 13.98 -36.95 -8.55
C THR A 675 15.43 -36.48 -8.44
N ILE A 676 16.18 -37.02 -7.49
CA ILE A 676 17.60 -36.67 -7.28
C ILE A 676 18.47 -37.92 -7.26
N HIS A 677 19.52 -37.92 -8.07
CA HIS A 677 20.54 -38.96 -8.15
C HIS A 677 21.82 -38.53 -7.44
N SER A 678 22.30 -39.31 -6.47
CA SER A 678 23.49 -38.98 -5.67
C SER A 678 24.21 -40.23 -5.17
N ILE A 679 25.53 -40.14 -4.96
CA ILE A 679 26.33 -41.16 -4.26
C ILE A 679 26.23 -41.07 -2.72
N LEU A 680 25.66 -39.98 -2.19
CA LEU A 680 25.46 -39.72 -0.76
C LEU A 680 23.95 -39.56 -0.45
N PRO A 681 23.53 -39.73 0.82
CA PRO A 681 22.19 -39.36 1.29
C PRO A 681 21.69 -38.01 0.75
N VAL A 682 20.38 -37.88 0.52
CA VAL A 682 19.73 -36.67 0.01
C VAL A 682 18.47 -36.36 0.81
N VAL A 683 18.26 -35.10 1.15
CA VAL A 683 16.97 -34.51 1.54
C VAL A 683 16.62 -33.36 0.60
N ALA A 684 15.34 -33.12 0.34
CA ALA A 684 14.87 -32.05 -0.56
C ALA A 684 13.44 -31.60 -0.23
N SER A 685 13.05 -30.41 -0.67
CA SER A 685 11.78 -29.71 -0.33
C SER A 685 10.52 -30.40 -0.88
N GLY A 686 10.16 -31.55 -0.30
CA GLY A 686 8.99 -32.35 -0.66
C GLY A 686 8.85 -33.56 0.26
N VAL A 687 7.66 -34.18 0.29
CA VAL A 687 7.44 -35.42 1.05
C VAL A 687 8.14 -36.57 0.32
N PRO A 688 9.05 -37.33 0.96
CA PRO A 688 9.75 -38.42 0.29
C PRO A 688 8.83 -39.63 0.06
N GLU A 689 9.04 -40.37 -1.02
CA GLU A 689 8.28 -41.61 -1.33
C GLU A 689 8.48 -42.73 -0.29
N SER A 690 9.54 -42.65 0.51
CA SER A 690 9.89 -43.59 1.58
C SER A 690 10.49 -42.85 2.77
N GLU A 691 10.29 -43.37 3.98
CA GLU A 691 10.90 -42.84 5.20
C GLU A 691 12.43 -42.80 5.08
N LEU A 692 13.01 -41.60 5.23
CA LEU A 692 14.45 -41.37 5.06
C LEU A 692 15.18 -41.59 6.39
N ILE A 693 15.47 -42.85 6.71
CA ILE A 693 16.44 -43.20 7.75
C ILE A 693 17.66 -43.81 7.03
N PHE A 694 18.72 -43.02 6.94
CA PHE A 694 19.91 -43.40 6.18
C PHE A 694 20.79 -44.39 6.96
N PRO A 695 21.15 -45.55 6.39
CA PRO A 695 22.18 -46.40 6.97
C PRO A 695 23.57 -45.77 6.80
N PRO A 696 24.57 -46.16 7.61
CA PRO A 696 25.96 -45.74 7.41
C PRO A 696 26.45 -46.00 5.97
N ILE A 697 27.25 -45.09 5.44
CA ILE A 697 27.79 -45.20 4.07
C ILE A 697 28.75 -46.38 3.99
N THR A 698 28.50 -47.29 3.04
CA THR A 698 29.32 -48.50 2.80
C THR A 698 29.96 -48.53 1.41
N ASP A 699 29.49 -47.69 0.49
CA ASP A 699 29.97 -47.55 -0.89
C ASP A 699 29.67 -46.11 -1.35
N THR A 700 30.69 -45.41 -1.86
CA THR A 700 30.61 -44.04 -2.40
C THR A 700 30.60 -44.00 -3.93
N THR A 701 30.55 -45.16 -4.60
CA THR A 701 30.48 -45.31 -6.06
C THR A 701 29.09 -45.68 -6.57
N GLU A 702 28.23 -46.25 -5.71
CA GLU A 702 26.83 -46.53 -6.03
C GLU A 702 25.97 -45.27 -6.01
N GLN A 703 25.58 -44.78 -7.18
CA GLN A 703 24.61 -43.68 -7.31
C GLN A 703 23.18 -44.17 -7.01
N LYS A 704 22.61 -43.65 -5.93
CA LYS A 704 21.23 -43.91 -5.47
C LYS A 704 20.26 -42.89 -6.03
N THR A 705 18.97 -43.22 -5.98
CA THR A 705 17.88 -42.36 -6.46
C THR A 705 16.91 -42.05 -5.33
N TYR A 706 16.68 -40.77 -5.08
CA TYR A 706 15.77 -40.25 -4.07
C TYR A 706 14.61 -39.55 -4.77
N ARG A 707 13.40 -39.68 -4.22
CA ARG A 707 12.15 -39.18 -4.82
C ARG A 707 11.31 -38.46 -3.78
N PHE A 708 10.89 -37.24 -4.12
CA PHE A 708 10.12 -36.35 -3.26
C PHE A 708 8.96 -35.74 -4.04
N LYS A 709 7.85 -35.48 -3.36
CA LYS A 709 6.66 -34.86 -3.95
C LYS A 709 6.15 -33.70 -3.09
N MET A 710 5.90 -32.56 -3.71
CA MET A 710 5.31 -31.38 -3.07
C MET A 710 3.94 -31.11 -3.69
N GLU A 711 2.87 -31.52 -3.00
CA GLU A 711 1.48 -31.38 -3.47
C GLU A 711 0.85 -30.02 -3.11
N ILE A 712 1.41 -29.29 -2.15
CA ILE A 712 1.04 -27.92 -1.81
C ILE A 712 1.91 -26.98 -2.67
N PRO A 713 1.36 -26.04 -3.45
CA PRO A 713 2.17 -25.17 -4.29
C PRO A 713 3.14 -24.28 -3.48
N ILE A 714 4.42 -24.29 -3.84
CA ILE A 714 5.47 -23.46 -3.24
C ILE A 714 6.13 -22.57 -4.30
N SER A 715 6.67 -21.42 -3.88
CA SER A 715 7.43 -20.52 -4.76
C SER A 715 8.82 -21.10 -5.07
N ASN A 716 9.43 -20.71 -6.21
CA ASN A 716 10.72 -21.30 -6.63
C ASN A 716 11.87 -21.05 -5.63
N TYR A 717 11.85 -19.93 -4.89
CA TYR A 717 12.84 -19.63 -3.84
C TYR A 717 12.83 -20.62 -2.66
N LEU A 718 11.77 -21.43 -2.53
CA LEU A 718 11.58 -22.45 -1.50
C LEU A 718 11.99 -23.87 -1.97
N PHE A 719 12.51 -24.00 -3.20
CA PHE A 719 13.15 -25.24 -3.62
C PHE A 719 14.43 -25.47 -2.79
N ALA A 720 14.57 -26.65 -2.20
CA ALA A 720 15.76 -27.02 -1.45
C ALA A 720 16.24 -28.44 -1.74
N VAL A 721 17.56 -28.62 -1.69
CA VAL A 721 18.27 -29.90 -1.67
C VAL A 721 19.47 -29.81 -0.73
N ALA A 722 19.74 -30.86 0.02
CA ALA A 722 21.01 -31.09 0.68
C ALA A 722 21.46 -32.55 0.50
N SER A 723 22.75 -32.77 0.27
CA SER A 723 23.35 -34.10 0.12
C SER A 723 24.74 -34.17 0.71
N GLY A 724 25.00 -35.25 1.45
CA GLY A 724 26.23 -35.46 2.22
C GLY A 724 26.06 -36.63 3.18
N ASN A 725 26.99 -36.81 4.11
CA ASN A 725 26.85 -37.81 5.18
C ASN A 725 25.79 -37.36 6.21
N LEU A 726 24.55 -37.75 5.98
CA LEU A 726 23.41 -37.47 6.85
C LEU A 726 22.93 -38.74 7.56
N ALA A 727 22.67 -38.63 8.86
CA ALA A 727 21.78 -39.53 9.61
C ALA A 727 20.42 -38.86 9.81
N GLY A 728 19.40 -39.63 10.23
CA GLY A 728 18.07 -39.10 10.55
C GLY A 728 17.36 -39.89 11.65
N GLU A 729 16.72 -39.19 12.59
CA GLU A 729 15.92 -39.79 13.67
C GLU A 729 14.59 -39.07 13.87
N LYS A 730 13.55 -39.78 14.31
CA LYS A 730 12.21 -39.25 14.55
C LYS A 730 12.12 -38.55 15.91
N ILE A 731 11.78 -37.26 15.92
CA ILE A 731 11.67 -36.44 17.15
C ILE A 731 10.23 -35.97 17.46
N GLY A 732 9.28 -36.15 16.55
CA GLY A 732 7.86 -35.83 16.78
C GLY A 732 6.91 -36.68 15.92
N PRO A 733 5.59 -36.53 16.06
CA PRO A 733 4.60 -37.32 15.31
C PRO A 733 4.76 -37.18 13.78
N LYS A 734 4.90 -35.92 13.33
CA LYS A 734 5.13 -35.50 11.94
C LYS A 734 6.58 -34.98 11.69
N SER A 735 7.55 -35.30 12.55
CA SER A 735 8.85 -34.60 12.58
C SER A 735 10.08 -35.48 12.79
N TYR A 736 11.13 -35.18 12.04
CA TYR A 736 12.44 -35.85 12.07
C TYR A 736 13.56 -34.80 12.11
N VAL A 737 14.70 -35.14 12.72
CA VAL A 737 15.94 -34.36 12.67
C VAL A 737 16.95 -35.07 11.77
N TYR A 738 17.68 -34.29 10.98
CA TYR A 738 18.74 -34.74 10.06
C TYR A 738 20.01 -33.93 10.31
N CYS A 739 21.16 -34.58 10.35
CA CYS A 739 22.45 -33.95 10.65
C CYS A 739 23.61 -34.92 10.33
N ALA A 740 24.85 -34.49 10.58
CA ALA A 740 26.00 -35.41 10.61
C ALA A 740 25.80 -36.52 11.66
N PRO A 741 26.20 -37.79 11.40
CA PRO A 741 25.95 -38.91 12.32
C PRO A 741 26.53 -38.76 13.74
N GLY A 742 27.53 -37.90 13.94
CA GLY A 742 28.14 -37.63 15.25
C GLY A 742 27.31 -36.72 16.16
N ASP A 743 26.54 -35.78 15.60
CA ASP A 743 25.79 -34.77 16.36
C ASP A 743 24.33 -35.21 16.67
N LEU A 744 23.86 -36.32 16.09
CA LEU A 744 22.44 -36.74 16.08
C LEU A 744 21.74 -36.74 17.44
N GLU A 745 22.35 -37.34 18.46
CA GLU A 745 21.78 -37.39 19.81
C GLU A 745 21.74 -36.00 20.48
N VAL A 746 22.68 -35.10 20.14
CA VAL A 746 22.70 -33.72 20.66
C VAL A 746 21.60 -32.89 19.98
N CYS A 747 21.50 -32.94 18.64
CA CYS A 747 20.44 -32.24 17.90
C CYS A 747 19.04 -32.70 18.33
N LYS A 748 18.88 -33.99 18.64
CA LYS A 748 17.65 -34.55 19.20
C LYS A 748 17.34 -34.05 20.61
N GLN A 749 18.34 -34.01 21.50
CA GLN A 749 18.17 -33.46 22.85
C GLN A 749 17.84 -31.97 22.85
N GLU A 750 18.33 -31.21 21.86
CA GLU A 750 17.97 -29.81 21.63
C GLU A 750 16.50 -29.65 21.20
N PHE A 751 16.10 -30.29 20.10
CA PHE A 751 14.83 -29.96 19.43
C PHE A 751 13.62 -30.74 19.95
N GLN A 752 13.80 -31.99 20.39
CA GLN A 752 12.68 -32.86 20.77
C GLN A 752 11.78 -32.31 21.89
N PRO A 753 12.28 -31.65 22.96
CA PRO A 753 11.43 -31.23 24.08
C PRO A 753 10.41 -30.15 23.73
N ASP A 754 10.80 -29.14 22.95
CA ASP A 754 10.00 -27.92 22.74
C ASP A 754 9.22 -27.92 21.43
N LEU A 755 9.66 -28.70 20.41
CA LEU A 755 9.10 -28.67 19.07
C LEU A 755 7.56 -28.88 19.03
N GLN A 756 7.03 -29.76 19.86
CA GLN A 756 5.57 -30.00 19.90
C GLN A 756 4.79 -28.84 20.54
N ALA A 757 5.42 -28.06 21.43
CA ALA A 757 4.81 -26.87 22.01
C ALA A 757 4.88 -25.67 21.04
N ILE A 758 5.99 -25.53 20.31
CA ILE A 758 6.14 -24.56 19.19
C ILE A 758 5.05 -24.78 18.15
N ILE A 759 4.93 -26.01 17.62
CA ILE A 759 3.88 -26.39 16.67
C ILE A 759 2.50 -26.05 17.25
N LYS A 760 2.24 -26.45 18.50
CA LYS A 760 0.89 -26.35 19.04
C LYS A 760 0.44 -24.92 19.34
N SER A 761 1.35 -24.04 19.75
CA SER A 761 1.06 -22.62 19.95
C SER A 761 0.56 -21.96 18.66
N ALA A 762 1.29 -22.15 17.56
CA ALA A 762 0.89 -21.61 16.26
C ALA A 762 -0.42 -22.20 15.74
N GLU A 763 -0.65 -23.51 15.90
CA GLU A 763 -1.93 -24.15 15.53
C GLU A 763 -3.13 -23.57 16.28
N ASN A 764 -2.94 -23.19 17.54
CA ASN A 764 -3.99 -22.58 18.38
C ASN A 764 -4.27 -21.12 17.98
N MET A 765 -3.28 -20.45 17.38
CA MET A 765 -3.30 -19.05 16.98
C MET A 765 -3.78 -18.83 15.54
N ILE A 766 -3.49 -19.79 14.64
CA ILE A 766 -3.77 -19.72 13.20
C ILE A 766 -4.73 -20.86 12.81
N PHE A 767 -4.22 -22.05 12.48
CA PHE A 767 -4.99 -23.29 12.24
C PHE A 767 -4.05 -24.51 12.18
N GLU A 768 -4.61 -25.74 12.13
CA GLU A 768 -3.84 -27.00 12.05
C GLU A 768 -2.71 -26.92 11.01
N TYR A 769 -1.51 -27.39 11.37
CA TYR A 769 -0.32 -27.32 10.52
C TYR A 769 -0.57 -28.03 9.17
N PRO A 770 -0.57 -27.28 8.04
CA PRO A 770 -1.15 -27.77 6.78
C PRO A 770 -0.22 -28.72 6.00
N TRP A 771 1.07 -28.73 6.31
CA TRP A 771 2.05 -29.57 5.59
C TRP A 771 2.10 -30.99 6.20
N PRO A 772 2.37 -32.05 5.41
CA PRO A 772 2.39 -33.42 5.92
C PRO A 772 3.47 -33.71 6.97
N LEU A 773 4.58 -32.96 6.95
CA LEU A 773 5.77 -33.16 7.79
C LEU A 773 6.41 -31.80 8.14
N TYR A 774 7.18 -31.77 9.23
CA TYR A 774 8.10 -30.68 9.59
C TYR A 774 9.41 -31.28 10.08
N ASN A 775 10.44 -31.28 9.22
CA ASN A 775 11.76 -31.83 9.54
C ASN A 775 12.80 -30.72 9.65
N LEU A 776 13.79 -30.94 10.51
CA LEU A 776 14.88 -30.02 10.78
C LEU A 776 16.18 -30.63 10.22
N VAL A 777 16.91 -29.89 9.38
CA VAL A 777 18.19 -30.32 8.79
C VAL A 777 19.30 -29.42 9.31
N VAL A 778 20.11 -29.94 10.23
CA VAL A 778 21.30 -29.24 10.72
C VAL A 778 22.40 -29.37 9.68
N LEU A 779 22.73 -28.25 9.05
CA LEU A 779 23.80 -28.13 8.07
C LEU A 779 25.18 -28.06 8.76
N PRO A 780 26.28 -28.40 8.05
CA PRO A 780 27.62 -28.39 8.64
C PRO A 780 28.01 -27.07 9.28
N ARG A 781 28.93 -27.09 10.27
CA ARG A 781 29.32 -25.90 11.05
C ARG A 781 29.89 -24.73 10.22
N SER A 782 30.29 -24.97 8.99
CA SER A 782 30.68 -23.96 7.99
C SER A 782 29.51 -23.12 7.43
N PHE A 783 28.26 -23.51 7.69
CA PHE A 783 27.06 -22.79 7.24
C PHE A 783 26.97 -21.38 7.82
N HIS A 784 26.47 -20.44 7.01
CA HIS A 784 26.71 -19.01 7.20
C HIS A 784 25.48 -18.21 7.70
N LEU A 785 24.26 -18.76 7.62
CA LEU A 785 22.99 -18.12 8.00
C LEU A 785 22.49 -18.56 9.40
N GLY A 786 21.22 -18.30 9.73
CA GLY A 786 20.52 -18.79 10.92
C GLY A 786 19.82 -20.13 10.64
N GLY A 787 18.68 -20.06 9.96
CA GLY A 787 18.03 -21.16 9.27
C GLY A 787 17.63 -20.80 7.84
N MET A 788 16.64 -21.50 7.30
CA MET A 788 15.88 -21.24 6.06
C MET A 788 14.63 -22.12 6.09
N GLU A 789 13.44 -21.55 5.81
CA GLU A 789 12.13 -22.16 6.08
C GLU A 789 11.70 -23.30 5.13
N ASN A 790 12.63 -23.78 4.32
CA ASN A 790 12.49 -24.80 3.26
C ASN A 790 11.41 -25.85 3.55
N PRO A 791 10.24 -25.83 2.87
CA PRO A 791 9.10 -26.69 3.14
C PRO A 791 9.45 -28.18 3.26
N ILE A 792 8.87 -28.84 4.28
CA ILE A 792 9.16 -30.21 4.72
C ILE A 792 10.55 -30.42 5.36
N PHE A 793 11.61 -29.73 4.91
CA PHE A 793 12.98 -29.90 5.39
C PHE A 793 13.67 -28.54 5.64
N ASN A 794 13.27 -27.87 6.72
CA ASN A 794 13.85 -26.59 7.12
C ASN A 794 15.34 -26.75 7.42
N PHE A 795 16.17 -25.82 6.95
CA PHE A 795 17.62 -25.88 7.18
C PHE A 795 18.00 -25.04 8.40
N TYR A 796 19.00 -25.50 9.15
CA TYR A 796 19.48 -24.88 10.39
C TYR A 796 21.00 -24.85 10.43
N SER A 797 21.56 -23.78 10.97
CA SER A 797 22.97 -23.76 11.39
C SER A 797 23.20 -24.68 12.58
N ALA A 798 24.30 -25.43 12.58
CA ALA A 798 24.78 -26.16 13.75
C ALA A 798 24.93 -25.27 15.00
N THR A 799 25.04 -23.94 14.86
CA THR A 799 25.09 -23.03 16.02
C THR A 799 23.73 -22.80 16.71
N VAL A 800 22.63 -23.32 16.16
CA VAL A 800 21.32 -23.35 16.83
C VAL A 800 21.28 -24.43 17.91
N VAL A 801 22.15 -25.44 17.81
CA VAL A 801 22.34 -26.50 18.82
C VAL A 801 23.35 -26.02 19.86
N SER A 802 22.88 -25.32 20.89
CA SER A 802 23.70 -24.73 21.96
C SER A 802 23.89 -25.63 23.18
N GLY A 803 23.12 -26.71 23.31
CA GLY A 803 23.10 -27.62 24.45
C GLY A 803 22.29 -27.12 25.65
N ASP A 804 21.70 -25.93 25.57
CA ASP A 804 20.95 -25.27 26.63
C ASP A 804 19.45 -25.08 26.32
N ARG A 805 19.01 -25.29 25.07
CA ARG A 805 17.65 -25.04 24.56
C ARG A 805 17.18 -23.59 24.66
N GLU A 806 18.11 -22.64 24.70
CA GLU A 806 17.79 -21.21 24.71
C GLU A 806 17.68 -20.63 23.29
N ASN A 807 18.34 -21.23 22.29
CA ASN A 807 18.30 -20.78 20.89
C ASN A 807 17.02 -21.21 20.13
N ILE A 808 15.99 -21.70 20.83
CA ILE A 808 14.76 -22.26 20.24
C ILE A 808 13.83 -21.23 19.57
N SER A 809 14.07 -19.92 19.74
CA SER A 809 13.32 -18.89 19.00
C SER A 809 13.54 -19.01 17.49
N VAL A 810 14.75 -19.39 17.04
CA VAL A 810 15.03 -19.70 15.63
C VAL A 810 14.13 -20.84 15.14
N VAL A 811 13.94 -21.89 15.94
CA VAL A 811 13.04 -23.02 15.57
C VAL A 811 11.57 -22.58 15.50
N ALA A 812 11.16 -21.59 16.29
CA ALA A 812 9.83 -20.97 16.20
C ALA A 812 9.68 -20.03 14.99
N HIS A 813 10.77 -19.35 14.58
CA HIS A 813 10.84 -18.49 13.40
C HIS A 813 10.68 -19.30 12.11
N GLU A 814 11.56 -20.28 11.85
CA GLU A 814 11.45 -21.16 10.67
C GLU A 814 10.09 -21.91 10.65
N PHE A 815 9.56 -22.27 11.83
CA PHE A 815 8.23 -22.87 11.91
C PHE A 815 7.12 -21.89 11.52
N ALA A 816 7.15 -20.64 12.00
CA ALA A 816 6.15 -19.62 11.70
C ALA A 816 6.04 -19.32 10.19
N HIS A 817 7.18 -19.33 9.47
CA HIS A 817 7.23 -19.21 8.01
C HIS A 817 6.39 -20.27 7.27
N SER A 818 6.09 -21.41 7.89
CA SER A 818 5.13 -22.42 7.39
C SER A 818 3.73 -21.85 7.11
N TYR A 819 3.41 -20.68 7.66
CA TYR A 819 2.23 -19.88 7.37
C TYR A 819 2.59 -18.58 6.62
N SER A 820 3.57 -17.80 7.12
CA SER A 820 4.01 -16.50 6.57
C SER A 820 5.29 -16.62 5.74
N GLY A 821 5.15 -16.84 4.43
CA GLY A 821 6.24 -17.13 3.50
C GLY A 821 5.89 -18.36 2.68
N ASN A 822 5.86 -19.53 3.31
CA ASN A 822 5.59 -20.80 2.63
C ASN A 822 4.14 -20.92 2.12
N LEU A 823 3.15 -20.56 2.92
CA LEU A 823 1.73 -20.72 2.59
C LEU A 823 1.13 -19.44 1.97
N VAL A 824 1.19 -18.34 2.71
CA VAL A 824 0.87 -16.98 2.26
C VAL A 824 2.19 -16.28 1.99
N THR A 825 2.47 -15.92 0.75
CA THR A 825 3.81 -15.45 0.31
C THR A 825 3.75 -13.97 -0.06
N ASN A 826 4.86 -13.24 0.08
CA ASN A 826 5.05 -11.94 -0.58
C ASN A 826 4.85 -12.07 -2.11
N ALA A 827 4.19 -11.10 -2.73
CA ALA A 827 3.97 -11.10 -4.18
C ALA A 827 5.27 -10.84 -4.98
N SER A 828 6.16 -10.04 -4.40
CA SER A 828 7.48 -9.67 -4.92
C SER A 828 8.39 -9.27 -3.75
N TRP A 829 9.68 -9.04 -4.01
CA TRP A 829 10.65 -8.73 -2.94
C TRP A 829 10.45 -7.34 -2.32
N GLU A 830 9.78 -6.42 -3.02
CA GLU A 830 9.33 -5.11 -2.51
C GLU A 830 8.41 -5.29 -1.29
N HIS A 831 7.65 -6.39 -1.25
CA HIS A 831 6.69 -6.72 -0.20
C HIS A 831 7.22 -7.76 0.81
N PHE A 832 8.54 -7.98 0.89
CA PHE A 832 9.16 -9.04 1.71
C PHE A 832 8.79 -8.98 3.21
N TRP A 833 8.45 -7.81 3.75
CA TRP A 833 7.94 -7.67 5.13
C TRP A 833 6.65 -8.47 5.41
N LEU A 834 5.89 -8.86 4.38
CA LEU A 834 4.73 -9.74 4.53
C LEU A 834 5.08 -11.20 4.83
N ASN A 835 6.32 -11.63 4.56
CA ASN A 835 6.87 -12.84 5.16
C ASN A 835 7.37 -12.44 6.56
N GLU A 836 8.43 -11.64 6.61
CA GLU A 836 9.26 -11.53 7.82
C GLU A 836 8.62 -10.81 9.00
N GLY A 837 7.89 -9.72 8.76
CA GLY A 837 7.15 -9.04 9.82
C GLY A 837 6.10 -9.96 10.45
N TRP A 838 5.40 -10.74 9.62
CA TRP A 838 4.43 -11.74 10.07
C TRP A 838 5.09 -12.94 10.77
N THR A 839 6.23 -13.41 10.27
CA THR A 839 7.00 -14.48 10.90
C THR A 839 7.49 -14.04 12.27
N VAL A 840 8.15 -12.88 12.40
CA VAL A 840 8.62 -12.36 13.70
C VAL A 840 7.45 -12.07 14.65
N TRP A 841 6.29 -11.63 14.15
CA TRP A 841 5.08 -11.48 14.97
C TRP A 841 4.58 -12.83 15.48
N THR A 842 4.50 -13.86 14.63
CA THR A 842 4.06 -15.21 15.06
C THR A 842 5.09 -15.87 15.97
N GLU A 843 6.39 -15.81 15.65
CA GLU A 843 7.52 -16.26 16.48
C GLU A 843 7.42 -15.69 17.89
N ARG A 844 7.33 -14.36 18.02
CA ARG A 844 7.23 -13.69 19.32
C ARG A 844 5.93 -14.04 20.05
N ASN A 845 4.85 -14.37 19.36
CA ASN A 845 3.63 -14.90 20.01
C ASN A 845 3.73 -16.38 20.40
N ILE A 846 4.57 -17.20 19.74
CA ILE A 846 4.93 -18.55 20.21
C ILE A 846 5.82 -18.45 21.46
N VAL A 847 6.86 -17.61 21.43
CA VAL A 847 7.73 -17.35 22.59
C VAL A 847 6.92 -16.82 23.77
N ARG A 848 5.90 -15.98 23.54
CA ARG A 848 4.96 -15.52 24.58
C ARG A 848 4.26 -16.67 25.31
N GLU A 849 3.85 -17.73 24.61
CA GLU A 849 3.21 -18.91 25.24
C GLU A 849 4.23 -19.81 25.97
N LEU A 850 5.47 -19.89 25.48
CA LEU A 850 6.50 -20.79 26.02
C LEU A 850 7.34 -20.18 27.16
N ARG A 851 7.63 -18.87 27.11
CA ARG A 851 8.56 -18.16 28.00
C ARG A 851 7.93 -16.93 28.71
N GLY A 852 6.80 -16.42 28.21
CA GLY A 852 6.04 -15.32 28.83
C GLY A 852 6.31 -13.93 28.23
N ASP A 853 5.49 -12.95 28.63
CA ASP A 853 5.49 -11.60 28.03
C ASP A 853 6.81 -10.81 28.20
N ASP A 854 7.48 -10.90 29.36
CA ASP A 854 8.68 -10.09 29.67
C ASP A 854 9.90 -10.48 28.81
N GLU A 855 10.02 -11.76 28.43
CA GLU A 855 11.01 -12.25 27.45
C GLU A 855 10.68 -11.76 26.02
N VAL A 856 9.40 -11.59 25.68
CA VAL A 856 8.98 -11.05 24.38
C VAL A 856 9.18 -9.55 24.30
N GLU A 857 8.91 -8.81 25.38
CA GLU A 857 9.27 -7.39 25.50
C GLU A 857 10.79 -7.20 25.38
N LEU A 858 11.59 -8.06 26.02
CA LEU A 858 13.05 -8.08 25.89
C LEU A 858 13.48 -8.29 24.42
N GLN A 859 12.92 -9.29 23.74
CA GLN A 859 13.22 -9.57 22.32
C GLN A 859 12.75 -8.46 21.38
N ALA A 860 11.64 -7.79 21.68
CA ALA A 860 11.15 -6.65 20.91
C ALA A 860 12.04 -5.39 21.10
N ILE A 861 12.63 -5.20 22.28
CA ILE A 861 13.63 -4.14 22.52
C ILE A 861 14.92 -4.41 21.74
N VAL A 862 15.40 -5.66 21.72
CA VAL A 862 16.58 -6.05 20.91
C VAL A 862 16.29 -5.90 19.42
N GLY A 863 15.13 -6.35 18.94
CA GLY A 863 14.67 -6.13 17.56
C GLY A 863 14.59 -4.65 17.19
N TRP A 864 14.19 -3.78 18.12
CA TRP A 864 14.25 -2.34 17.93
C TRP A 864 15.69 -1.79 17.79
N GLN A 865 16.66 -2.33 18.53
CA GLN A 865 18.08 -1.96 18.39
C GLN A 865 18.63 -2.41 17.02
N ASP A 866 18.34 -3.66 16.61
CA ASP A 866 18.68 -4.19 15.28
C ASP A 866 18.05 -3.37 14.13
N LEU A 867 16.81 -2.88 14.31
CA LEU A 867 16.13 -2.00 13.35
C LEU A 867 16.87 -0.68 13.18
N ILE A 868 17.19 0.02 14.28
CA ILE A 868 17.88 1.32 14.22
C ILE A 868 19.31 1.16 13.67
N GLN A 869 20.03 0.10 14.03
CA GLN A 869 21.34 -0.21 13.46
C GLN A 869 21.25 -0.47 11.95
N SER A 870 20.21 -1.18 11.51
CA SER A 870 19.97 -1.45 10.09
C SER A 870 19.61 -0.18 9.31
N ILE A 871 18.80 0.73 9.87
CA ILE A 871 18.47 2.01 9.25
C ILE A 871 19.75 2.82 8.98
N GLU A 872 20.63 2.96 9.98
CA GLU A 872 21.93 3.65 9.82
C GLU A 872 22.81 2.95 8.77
N MET A 873 22.95 1.62 8.82
CA MET A 873 23.75 0.85 7.87
C MET A 873 23.28 0.97 6.40
N TYR A 874 21.98 1.16 6.18
CA TYR A 874 21.37 1.25 4.84
C TYR A 874 21.10 2.70 4.39
N GLY A 875 21.70 3.69 5.05
CA GLY A 875 21.76 5.09 4.59
C GLY A 875 21.06 6.11 5.48
N GLY A 876 20.59 5.71 6.66
CA GLY A 876 19.95 6.58 7.64
C GLY A 876 18.47 6.89 7.36
N GLU A 877 17.92 7.80 8.15
CA GLU A 877 16.48 8.11 8.24
C GLU A 877 15.81 8.55 6.92
N ASP A 878 16.57 9.05 5.95
CA ASP A 878 16.06 9.56 4.66
C ASP A 878 16.23 8.55 3.49
N SER A 879 16.81 7.37 3.73
CA SER A 879 17.15 6.40 2.68
C SER A 879 15.99 5.51 2.26
N VAL A 880 15.65 5.44 0.97
CA VAL A 880 14.54 4.61 0.44
C VAL A 880 14.69 3.12 0.73
N PHE A 881 15.92 2.63 0.93
CA PHE A 881 16.21 1.25 1.34
C PHE A 881 15.75 0.93 2.78
N THR A 882 15.24 1.93 3.51
CA THR A 882 14.71 1.80 4.87
C THR A 882 13.19 1.92 4.96
N SER A 883 12.50 2.08 3.84
CA SER A 883 11.03 1.95 3.75
C SER A 883 10.56 0.53 4.10
N LEU A 884 9.29 0.36 4.47
CA LEU A 884 8.74 -0.96 4.84
C LEU A 884 8.42 -1.80 3.59
N VAL A 885 7.82 -1.16 2.59
CA VAL A 885 7.84 -1.63 1.20
C VAL A 885 9.17 -1.18 0.61
N LEU A 886 10.00 -2.11 0.15
CA LEU A 886 11.36 -1.84 -0.32
C LEU A 886 11.34 -1.25 -1.73
N GLU A 887 12.25 -0.30 -1.98
CA GLU A 887 12.52 0.25 -3.31
C GLU A 887 13.95 -0.11 -3.72
N PHE A 888 14.12 -0.83 -4.84
CA PHE A 888 15.41 -1.46 -5.17
C PHE A 888 16.43 -0.53 -5.86
N GLU A 889 16.01 0.54 -6.53
CA GLU A 889 16.85 1.47 -7.32
C GLU A 889 17.88 0.78 -8.26
N GLY A 890 17.56 -0.42 -8.79
CA GLY A 890 18.49 -1.19 -9.65
C GLY A 890 19.58 -1.96 -8.91
N LYS A 891 19.53 -2.03 -7.57
CA LYS A 891 20.31 -3.01 -6.78
C LYS A 891 19.59 -4.35 -6.74
N ARG A 892 20.33 -5.42 -6.45
CA ARG A 892 19.76 -6.77 -6.32
C ARG A 892 19.15 -6.97 -4.93
N PRO A 893 18.19 -7.90 -4.73
CA PRO A 893 17.56 -8.10 -3.43
C PRO A 893 18.54 -8.39 -2.29
N ASP A 894 19.62 -9.15 -2.57
CA ASP A 894 20.73 -9.44 -1.65
C ASP A 894 21.41 -8.18 -1.05
N ASP A 895 21.33 -7.03 -1.73
CA ASP A 895 21.99 -5.79 -1.36
C ASP A 895 21.09 -4.84 -0.53
N ILE A 896 19.81 -5.18 -0.32
CA ILE A 896 18.80 -4.34 0.36
C ILE A 896 18.02 -5.11 1.44
N MET A 897 17.67 -6.38 1.21
CA MET A 897 16.93 -7.20 2.18
C MET A 897 17.73 -7.30 3.49
N SER A 898 17.10 -6.93 4.60
CA SER A 898 17.76 -6.64 5.87
C SER A 898 16.78 -6.69 7.04
N LYS A 899 17.26 -6.53 8.29
CA LYS A 899 16.41 -6.55 9.49
C LYS A 899 15.35 -5.43 9.56
N ILE A 900 15.38 -4.46 8.63
CA ILE A 900 14.28 -3.50 8.42
C ILE A 900 12.96 -4.23 8.11
N SER A 901 12.93 -5.17 7.16
CA SER A 901 11.69 -5.88 6.77
C SER A 901 11.10 -6.73 7.89
N TYR A 902 11.98 -7.27 8.75
CA TYR A 902 11.62 -8.05 9.93
C TYR A 902 11.01 -7.15 11.02
N GLU A 903 11.77 -6.15 11.46
CA GLU A 903 11.48 -5.43 12.71
C GLU A 903 10.56 -4.21 12.50
N LYS A 904 10.66 -3.52 11.36
CA LYS A 904 9.68 -2.49 10.96
C LYS A 904 8.34 -3.14 10.62
N GLY A 905 8.37 -4.35 10.02
CA GLY A 905 7.18 -5.17 9.75
C GLY A 905 6.50 -5.67 11.03
N TYR A 906 7.26 -6.27 11.95
CA TYR A 906 6.78 -6.63 13.29
C TYR A 906 6.16 -5.44 14.02
N THR A 907 6.88 -4.32 14.07
CA THR A 907 6.41 -3.08 14.73
C THR A 907 5.09 -2.60 14.13
N PHE A 908 4.94 -2.64 12.81
CA PHE A 908 3.69 -2.25 12.14
C PHE A 908 2.53 -3.19 12.47
N LEU A 909 2.75 -4.51 12.52
CA LEU A 909 1.71 -5.47 12.92
C LEU A 909 1.30 -5.30 14.38
N CYS A 910 2.24 -5.02 15.29
CA CYS A 910 1.92 -4.66 16.68
C CYS A 910 1.16 -3.34 16.79
N TYR A 911 1.52 -2.32 16.00
CA TYR A 911 0.76 -1.06 15.93
C TYR A 911 -0.68 -1.27 15.44
N LEU A 912 -0.90 -2.12 14.43
CA LEU A 912 -2.24 -2.48 13.96
C LEU A 912 -3.01 -3.29 15.02
N GLU A 913 -2.35 -4.21 15.71
CA GLU A 913 -2.89 -4.99 16.83
C GLU A 913 -3.38 -4.09 17.98
N GLU A 914 -2.57 -3.11 18.38
CA GLU A 914 -2.94 -2.08 19.38
C GLU A 914 -4.11 -1.23 18.89
N THR A 915 -4.09 -0.79 17.61
CA THR A 915 -5.09 0.08 17.00
C THR A 915 -6.50 -0.53 16.98
N VAL A 916 -6.63 -1.86 16.79
CA VAL A 916 -7.93 -2.56 16.82
C VAL A 916 -8.23 -3.26 18.16
N GLY A 917 -7.21 -3.48 18.98
CA GLY A 917 -7.22 -4.29 20.20
C GLY A 917 -6.93 -5.77 19.94
N ARG A 918 -5.95 -6.33 20.67
CA ARG A 918 -5.45 -7.70 20.58
C ARG A 918 -6.52 -8.80 20.47
N GLU A 919 -7.63 -8.71 21.23
CA GLU A 919 -8.72 -9.69 21.17
C GLU A 919 -9.46 -9.72 19.82
N LYS A 920 -9.46 -8.61 19.08
CA LYS A 920 -10.00 -8.55 17.71
C LYS A 920 -8.94 -8.94 16.68
N TRP A 921 -7.69 -8.53 16.89
CA TRP A 921 -6.56 -8.90 16.03
C TRP A 921 -6.34 -10.41 15.97
N LEU A 922 -6.40 -11.11 17.10
CA LEU A 922 -6.30 -12.58 17.17
C LEU A 922 -7.46 -13.32 16.45
N LYS A 923 -8.52 -12.61 16.02
CA LYS A 923 -9.58 -13.15 15.15
C LYS A 923 -9.33 -12.83 13.67
N PHE A 924 -8.55 -11.78 13.38
CA PHE A 924 -8.08 -11.43 12.04
C PHE A 924 -6.95 -12.36 11.58
N VAL A 925 -5.99 -12.71 12.44
CA VAL A 925 -4.87 -13.62 12.14
C VAL A 925 -5.31 -14.90 11.40
N PRO A 926 -6.20 -15.76 11.94
CA PRO A 926 -6.66 -16.96 11.22
C PRO A 926 -7.46 -16.63 9.94
N TYR A 927 -8.15 -15.49 9.89
CA TYR A 927 -8.86 -15.04 8.70
C TYR A 927 -7.90 -14.63 7.56
N TYR A 928 -6.82 -13.92 7.86
CA TYR A 928 -5.79 -13.53 6.90
C TYR A 928 -5.15 -14.76 6.25
N PHE A 929 -4.62 -15.68 7.07
CA PHE A 929 -3.97 -16.90 6.57
C PHE A 929 -4.95 -17.85 5.84
N SER A 930 -6.24 -17.83 6.18
CA SER A 930 -7.28 -18.57 5.44
C SER A 930 -7.67 -17.88 4.13
N THR A 931 -7.70 -16.55 4.09
CA THR A 931 -8.12 -15.76 2.92
C THR A 931 -7.09 -15.83 1.79
N PHE A 932 -5.80 -15.92 2.14
CA PHE A 932 -4.70 -15.99 1.19
C PHE A 932 -4.02 -17.37 1.12
N TYR A 933 -4.68 -18.42 1.62
CA TYR A 933 -4.14 -19.79 1.63
C TYR A 933 -3.60 -20.19 0.25
N GLY A 934 -2.29 -20.45 0.15
CA GLY A 934 -1.62 -20.85 -1.10
C GLY A 934 -1.45 -19.73 -2.13
N ALA A 935 -1.68 -18.47 -1.77
CA ALA A 935 -1.55 -17.31 -2.65
C ALA A 935 -0.31 -16.45 -2.33
N ALA A 936 0.14 -15.69 -3.32
CA ALA A 936 1.06 -14.57 -3.12
C ALA A 936 0.27 -13.25 -2.90
N VAL A 937 0.80 -12.32 -2.12
CA VAL A 937 0.11 -11.15 -1.55
C VAL A 937 1.01 -9.91 -1.55
N ASP A 938 0.47 -8.77 -2.03
CA ASP A 938 1.12 -7.45 -1.95
C ASP A 938 0.60 -6.63 -0.76
N SER A 939 1.28 -5.53 -0.42
CA SER A 939 0.91 -4.71 0.75
C SER A 939 -0.44 -4.00 0.63
N SER A 940 -0.96 -3.76 -0.59
CA SER A 940 -2.33 -3.27 -0.76
C SER A 940 -3.33 -4.37 -0.43
N ARG A 941 -3.15 -5.58 -0.96
CA ARG A 941 -4.05 -6.72 -0.68
C ARG A 941 -4.05 -7.11 0.80
N PHE A 942 -2.92 -6.94 1.51
CA PHE A 942 -2.89 -6.99 2.97
C PHE A 942 -3.78 -5.91 3.61
N LYS A 943 -3.56 -4.62 3.26
CA LYS A 943 -4.34 -3.48 3.76
C LYS A 943 -5.85 -3.65 3.51
N ASP A 944 -6.22 -4.05 2.30
CA ASP A 944 -7.61 -4.29 1.89
C ASP A 944 -8.23 -5.45 2.69
N CYS A 945 -7.45 -6.48 3.01
CA CYS A 945 -7.89 -7.57 3.89
C CYS A 945 -8.16 -7.10 5.33
N VAL A 946 -7.26 -6.29 5.91
CA VAL A 946 -7.44 -5.67 7.24
C VAL A 946 -8.71 -4.82 7.26
N LEU A 947 -8.81 -3.85 6.34
CA LEU A 947 -9.94 -2.91 6.28
C LEU A 947 -11.27 -3.62 6.04
N LYS A 948 -11.30 -4.65 5.17
CA LYS A 948 -12.49 -5.46 4.89
C LYS A 948 -12.91 -6.35 6.07
N PHE A 949 -11.96 -6.93 6.81
CA PHE A 949 -12.29 -7.74 7.98
C PHE A 949 -12.89 -6.91 9.11
N PHE A 950 -12.35 -5.71 9.35
CA PHE A 950 -12.79 -4.84 10.43
C PHE A 950 -13.97 -3.91 10.06
N SER A 951 -14.37 -3.81 8.78
CA SER A 951 -15.48 -2.95 8.33
C SER A 951 -16.84 -3.15 9.04
N PRO A 952 -17.19 -4.33 9.62
CA PRO A 952 -18.40 -4.49 10.43
C PRO A 952 -18.29 -3.91 11.86
N ASP A 953 -17.07 -3.64 12.34
CA ASP A 953 -16.80 -3.07 13.67
C ASP A 953 -16.51 -1.57 13.53
N ALA A 954 -17.49 -0.74 13.88
CA ALA A 954 -17.39 0.71 13.70
C ALA A 954 -16.23 1.35 14.49
N ALA A 955 -15.83 0.77 15.63
CA ALA A 955 -14.72 1.29 16.42
C ALA A 955 -13.37 0.95 15.78
N ALA A 956 -13.17 -0.30 15.35
CA ALA A 956 -11.97 -0.70 14.61
C ALA A 956 -11.88 0.02 13.25
N THR A 957 -13.01 0.18 12.54
CA THR A 957 -13.09 0.95 11.29
C THR A 957 -12.67 2.41 11.49
N SER A 958 -13.15 3.07 12.55
CA SER A 958 -12.77 4.44 12.88
C SER A 958 -11.27 4.56 13.19
N SER A 959 -10.72 3.65 14.00
CA SER A 959 -9.29 3.64 14.34
C SER A 959 -8.39 3.37 13.13
N LEU A 960 -8.74 2.38 12.30
CA LEU A 960 -8.00 2.05 11.07
C LEU A 960 -8.12 3.14 10.00
N GLY A 961 -9.21 3.93 10.02
CA GLY A 961 -9.38 5.13 9.20
C GLY A 961 -8.47 6.29 9.59
N CYS A 962 -7.79 6.21 10.73
CA CYS A 962 -6.77 7.16 11.18
C CYS A 962 -5.32 6.65 10.95
N VAL A 963 -5.14 5.43 10.42
CA VAL A 963 -3.81 4.89 10.10
C VAL A 963 -3.32 5.50 8.79
N ASP A 964 -2.18 6.20 8.83
CA ASP A 964 -1.48 6.60 7.61
C ASP A 964 -0.71 5.40 7.03
N TRP A 965 -1.40 4.65 6.17
CA TRP A 965 -0.83 3.53 5.44
C TRP A 965 0.32 3.92 4.52
N ASN A 966 0.36 5.16 4.01
CA ASN A 966 1.42 5.62 3.13
C ASN A 966 2.70 5.94 3.93
N TYR A 967 2.56 6.57 5.10
CA TYR A 967 3.64 6.71 6.08
C TYR A 967 4.24 5.34 6.42
N TRP A 968 3.42 4.37 6.80
CA TRP A 968 3.92 3.07 7.24
C TRP A 968 4.59 2.25 6.14
N PHE A 969 4.05 2.27 4.91
CA PHE A 969 4.63 1.52 3.78
C PHE A 969 5.85 2.22 3.18
N HIS A 970 5.77 3.51 2.87
CA HIS A 970 6.68 4.19 1.95
C HIS A 970 7.55 5.28 2.59
N LYS A 971 7.41 5.57 3.89
CA LYS A 971 8.35 6.50 4.54
C LYS A 971 9.65 5.79 4.95
N PRO A 972 10.82 6.32 4.55
CA PRO A 972 12.11 5.99 5.15
C PRO A 972 12.17 6.15 6.67
N GLY A 973 13.24 5.60 7.26
CA GLY A 973 13.63 5.81 8.64
C GLY A 973 12.80 5.05 9.67
N ALA A 974 12.95 5.44 10.93
CA ALA A 974 12.29 4.80 12.05
C ALA A 974 10.78 5.14 12.07
N PRO A 975 9.90 4.15 12.37
CA PRO A 975 8.54 4.43 12.80
C PRO A 975 8.55 5.08 14.20
N PRO A 976 7.40 5.57 14.71
CA PRO A 976 7.31 5.99 16.11
C PRO A 976 7.70 4.85 17.05
N LYS A 977 8.63 5.10 17.99
CA LYS A 977 9.15 4.06 18.90
C LYS A 977 8.05 3.51 19.82
N PRO A 978 7.82 2.18 19.88
CA PRO A 978 6.86 1.57 20.80
C PRO A 978 7.19 1.78 22.29
N GLY A 979 6.15 1.68 23.13
CA GLY A 979 6.22 1.86 24.58
C GLY A 979 6.72 0.63 25.36
N PHE A 980 7.85 0.04 24.95
CA PHE A 980 8.40 -1.20 25.52
C PHE A 980 8.55 -1.16 27.06
N CYS A 981 8.24 -2.28 27.73
CA CYS A 981 8.37 -2.40 29.18
C CYS A 981 8.77 -3.80 29.66
N SER A 982 10.03 -4.18 29.48
CA SER A 982 10.63 -5.36 30.11
C SER A 982 11.29 -5.05 31.47
N GLU A 983 11.14 -5.93 32.46
CA GLU A 983 11.92 -5.91 33.72
C GLU A 983 13.25 -6.65 33.57
N LEU A 984 13.33 -7.64 32.67
CA LEU A 984 14.59 -8.30 32.30
C LEU A 984 15.59 -7.29 31.71
N TYR A 985 15.12 -6.43 30.80
CA TYR A 985 15.93 -5.38 30.17
C TYR A 985 16.45 -4.34 31.17
N LYS A 986 15.60 -3.91 32.12
CA LYS A 986 15.98 -2.96 33.18
C LYS A 986 17.11 -3.51 34.03
N LYS A 987 17.02 -4.78 34.45
CA LYS A 987 18.09 -5.46 35.21
C LYS A 987 19.38 -5.61 34.41
N ALA A 988 19.28 -5.87 33.09
CA ALA A 988 20.44 -5.94 32.21
C ALA A 988 21.18 -4.59 32.11
N ILE A 989 20.44 -3.47 31.99
CA ILE A 989 21.01 -2.11 32.06
C ILE A 989 21.59 -1.83 33.45
N GLU A 990 20.83 -2.05 34.53
CA GLU A 990 21.29 -1.77 35.89
C GLU A 990 22.59 -2.52 36.23
N LEU A 991 22.75 -3.75 35.73
CA LEU A 991 23.98 -4.52 35.88
C LEU A 991 25.10 -4.00 34.94
N ALA A 992 24.80 -3.68 33.68
CA ALA A 992 25.78 -3.13 32.74
C ALA A 992 26.37 -1.79 33.23
N ASP A 993 25.54 -0.88 33.75
CA ASP A 993 25.98 0.39 34.34
C ASP A 993 26.86 0.15 35.59
N GLN A 994 26.50 -0.83 36.42
CA GLN A 994 27.28 -1.21 37.61
C GLN A 994 28.64 -1.83 37.27
N TRP A 995 28.75 -2.54 36.14
CA TRP A 995 30.02 -3.07 35.62
C TRP A 995 30.86 -2.00 34.90
N GLY A 996 30.23 -1.15 34.08
CA GLY A 996 30.90 -0.03 33.40
C GLY A 996 31.44 1.04 34.37
N SER A 997 30.81 1.19 35.55
CA SER A 997 31.27 2.04 36.65
C SER A 997 32.03 1.30 37.76
N LEU A 998 32.44 0.05 37.51
CA LEU A 998 33.13 -0.77 38.51
C LEU A 998 34.54 -0.25 38.79
N SER A 999 34.88 -0.19 40.07
CA SER A 999 36.20 0.20 40.57
C SER A 999 36.42 -0.35 41.97
N VAL A 1000 37.67 -0.36 42.43
CA VAL A 1000 38.05 -0.69 43.83
C VAL A 1000 37.25 0.13 44.86
N GLN A 1001 36.81 1.35 44.52
CA GLN A 1001 36.05 2.25 45.39
C GLN A 1001 34.53 2.16 45.24
N SER A 1002 34.01 1.50 44.21
CA SER A 1002 32.56 1.41 43.95
C SER A 1002 31.86 0.62 45.07
N ALA A 1003 30.57 0.91 45.32
CA ALA A 1003 29.81 0.24 46.38
C ALA A 1003 29.32 -1.18 45.98
N PHE A 1004 29.05 -1.37 44.68
CA PHE A 1004 28.70 -2.68 44.11
C PHE A 1004 29.86 -3.67 44.23
N ARG A 1005 29.54 -4.95 44.43
CA ARG A 1005 30.48 -6.07 44.49
C ARG A 1005 29.86 -7.22 43.68
N PRO A 1006 30.33 -7.47 42.45
CA PRO A 1006 29.76 -8.52 41.63
C PRO A 1006 29.80 -9.89 42.30
N SER A 1007 28.80 -10.73 42.03
CA SER A 1007 28.60 -12.05 42.63
C SER A 1007 27.85 -12.98 41.67
N GLY A 1008 28.09 -14.30 41.70
CA GLY A 1008 27.38 -15.23 40.81
C GLY A 1008 25.84 -15.17 40.89
N SER A 1009 25.29 -14.68 42.00
CA SER A 1009 23.86 -14.43 42.19
C SER A 1009 23.28 -13.26 41.38
N ASP A 1010 24.11 -12.38 40.79
CA ASP A 1010 23.62 -11.22 40.03
C ASP A 1010 22.87 -11.63 38.76
N VAL A 1011 23.29 -12.75 38.14
CA VAL A 1011 22.72 -13.35 36.93
C VAL A 1011 21.97 -14.67 37.19
N GLU A 1012 21.73 -15.02 38.46
CA GLU A 1012 21.09 -16.28 38.82
C GLU A 1012 19.64 -16.34 38.32
N GLY A 1013 19.35 -17.31 37.45
CA GLY A 1013 18.03 -17.50 36.85
C GLY A 1013 17.71 -16.58 35.66
N TRP A 1014 18.69 -15.87 35.10
CA TRP A 1014 18.54 -15.13 33.85
C TRP A 1014 18.40 -16.07 32.64
N THR A 1015 17.63 -15.67 31.62
CA THR A 1015 17.60 -16.35 30.32
C THR A 1015 18.88 -16.05 29.52
N ALA A 1016 19.21 -16.86 28.51
CA ALA A 1016 20.32 -16.52 27.64
C ALA A 1016 20.11 -15.14 27.01
N GLY A 1017 18.89 -14.85 26.52
CA GLY A 1017 18.54 -13.54 25.93
C GLY A 1017 18.89 -12.36 26.85
N GLN A 1018 18.60 -12.46 28.14
CA GLN A 1018 18.95 -11.42 29.12
C GLN A 1018 20.47 -11.27 29.31
N VAL A 1019 21.21 -12.38 29.31
CA VAL A 1019 22.69 -12.39 29.36
C VAL A 1019 23.29 -11.80 28.08
N LEU A 1020 22.72 -12.10 26.90
CA LEU A 1020 23.16 -11.53 25.61
C LEU A 1020 23.04 -9.99 25.63
N VAL A 1021 21.90 -9.45 26.09
CA VAL A 1021 21.68 -8.00 26.20
C VAL A 1021 22.68 -7.35 27.13
N PHE A 1022 22.93 -7.92 28.32
CA PHE A 1022 23.93 -7.39 29.25
C PHE A 1022 25.34 -7.36 28.64
N LEU A 1023 25.74 -8.41 27.92
CA LEU A 1023 27.04 -8.44 27.23
C LEU A 1023 27.09 -7.46 26.05
N ASP A 1024 26.02 -7.32 25.26
CA ASP A 1024 25.96 -6.35 24.15
C ASP A 1024 26.03 -4.90 24.67
N LEU A 1025 25.37 -4.57 25.79
CA LEU A 1025 25.51 -3.26 26.46
C LEU A 1025 26.96 -2.97 26.91
N LEU A 1026 27.69 -3.99 27.40
CA LEU A 1026 29.12 -3.85 27.73
C LEU A 1026 30.02 -3.71 26.50
N ILE A 1027 29.61 -4.26 25.34
CA ILE A 1027 30.29 -4.06 24.06
C ILE A 1027 30.04 -2.64 23.54
N GLU A 1028 28.80 -2.17 23.56
CA GLU A 1028 28.38 -0.85 23.06
C GLU A 1028 28.90 0.31 23.92
N SER A 1029 29.31 0.05 25.17
CA SER A 1029 29.95 1.02 26.06
C SER A 1029 31.08 1.80 25.35
N PRO A 1030 31.08 3.16 25.42
CA PRO A 1030 32.16 3.99 24.88
C PRO A 1030 33.51 3.78 25.55
N GLN A 1031 33.57 3.10 26.70
CA GLN A 1031 34.79 2.69 27.39
C GLN A 1031 34.72 1.20 27.74
N PRO A 1032 35.68 0.37 27.29
CA PRO A 1032 35.75 -1.04 27.70
C PRO A 1032 35.90 -1.18 29.22
N ILE A 1033 35.35 -2.26 29.79
CA ILE A 1033 35.58 -2.58 31.20
C ILE A 1033 37.08 -2.82 31.46
N PRO A 1034 37.61 -2.44 32.64
CA PRO A 1034 38.99 -2.73 33.00
C PRO A 1034 39.35 -4.21 32.90
N LEU A 1035 40.55 -4.50 32.37
CA LEU A 1035 41.08 -5.85 32.17
C LEU A 1035 41.01 -6.75 33.42
N GLU A 1036 41.18 -6.17 34.62
CA GLU A 1036 41.05 -6.91 35.89
C GLU A 1036 39.61 -7.38 36.19
N TYR A 1037 38.61 -6.64 35.71
CA TYR A 1037 37.20 -7.01 35.88
C TYR A 1037 36.69 -7.92 34.76
N CYS A 1038 37.26 -7.85 33.55
CA CYS A 1038 36.89 -8.78 32.47
C CYS A 1038 37.13 -10.26 32.83
N LYS A 1039 38.13 -10.56 33.66
CA LYS A 1039 38.39 -11.93 34.16
C LYS A 1039 37.41 -12.32 35.25
N LEU A 1040 37.13 -11.38 36.15
CA LEU A 1040 36.10 -11.52 37.18
C LEU A 1040 34.70 -11.80 36.58
N LEU A 1041 34.42 -11.30 35.37
CA LEU A 1041 33.16 -11.54 34.65
C LEU A 1041 32.94 -13.02 34.32
N ASP A 1042 33.94 -13.73 33.78
CA ASP A 1042 33.85 -15.17 33.54
C ASP A 1042 34.01 -16.00 34.83
N GLU A 1043 34.83 -15.55 35.79
CA GLU A 1043 34.97 -16.23 37.09
C GLU A 1043 33.67 -16.24 37.91
N LEU A 1044 32.76 -15.28 37.68
CA LEU A 1044 31.49 -15.18 38.41
C LEU A 1044 30.26 -15.62 37.61
N TYR A 1045 30.20 -15.34 36.30
CA TYR A 1045 29.00 -15.58 35.48
C TYR A 1045 29.14 -16.73 34.48
N ASP A 1046 30.31 -17.38 34.41
CA ASP A 1046 30.60 -18.55 33.54
C ASP A 1046 30.41 -18.31 32.02
N VAL A 1047 30.24 -17.05 31.61
CA VAL A 1047 29.97 -16.63 30.22
C VAL A 1047 31.06 -17.01 29.22
N GLY A 1048 32.31 -17.19 29.68
CA GLY A 1048 33.42 -17.70 28.87
C GLY A 1048 33.46 -19.22 28.77
N LYS A 1049 32.69 -19.96 29.58
CA LYS A 1049 32.63 -21.43 29.58
C LYS A 1049 31.34 -21.99 28.99
N SER A 1050 30.37 -21.12 28.66
CA SER A 1050 29.13 -21.49 27.99
C SER A 1050 29.37 -22.19 26.64
N SER A 1051 28.60 -23.26 26.37
CA SER A 1051 28.52 -23.90 25.06
C SER A 1051 27.72 -23.09 24.03
N ASN A 1052 26.92 -22.13 24.48
CA ASN A 1052 26.12 -21.30 23.58
C ASN A 1052 26.99 -20.24 22.90
N LEU A 1053 27.18 -20.41 21.59
CA LEU A 1053 28.00 -19.51 20.76
C LEU A 1053 27.51 -18.06 20.79
N GLU A 1054 26.22 -17.80 21.00
CA GLU A 1054 25.71 -16.43 21.15
C GLU A 1054 26.27 -15.73 22.40
N ILE A 1055 26.47 -16.46 23.51
CA ILE A 1055 26.99 -15.92 24.79
C ILE A 1055 28.51 -15.78 24.73
N VAL A 1056 29.23 -16.88 24.45
CA VAL A 1056 30.70 -16.90 24.55
C VAL A 1056 31.35 -15.96 23.52
N THR A 1057 30.77 -15.81 22.32
CA THR A 1057 31.31 -14.86 21.32
C THR A 1057 31.19 -13.40 21.78
N ARG A 1058 30.11 -13.03 22.50
CA ARG A 1058 29.97 -11.69 23.09
C ARG A 1058 30.93 -11.47 24.24
N TYR A 1059 31.09 -12.44 25.14
CA TYR A 1059 32.12 -12.38 26.18
C TYR A 1059 33.51 -12.16 25.58
N LEU A 1060 33.87 -12.92 24.53
CA LEU A 1060 35.13 -12.74 23.82
C LEU A 1060 35.27 -11.34 23.21
N ARG A 1061 34.19 -10.73 22.70
CA ARG A 1061 34.23 -9.33 22.23
C ARG A 1061 34.45 -8.33 23.38
N VAL A 1062 33.79 -8.48 24.52
CA VAL A 1062 34.06 -7.68 25.73
C VAL A 1062 35.53 -7.79 26.15
N ALA A 1063 36.07 -9.01 26.15
CA ALA A 1063 37.45 -9.30 26.54
C ALA A 1063 38.50 -8.75 25.57
N LEU A 1064 38.28 -8.88 24.25
CA LEU A 1064 39.14 -8.28 23.23
C LEU A 1064 39.11 -6.75 23.32
N ARG A 1065 37.94 -6.13 23.49
CA ARG A 1065 37.82 -4.67 23.70
C ARG A 1065 38.52 -4.19 24.97
N ALA A 1066 38.57 -5.01 26.03
CA ALA A 1066 39.35 -4.77 27.24
C ALA A 1066 40.87 -5.04 27.09
N GLY A 1067 41.32 -5.50 25.91
CA GLY A 1067 42.71 -5.82 25.62
C GLY A 1067 43.20 -7.15 26.22
N ASP A 1068 42.30 -8.07 26.57
CA ASP A 1068 42.69 -9.32 27.24
C ASP A 1068 43.31 -10.34 26.29
N ARG A 1069 44.64 -10.31 26.22
CA ARG A 1069 45.41 -11.27 25.41
C ARG A 1069 45.33 -12.72 25.92
N SER A 1070 44.67 -13.01 27.04
CA SER A 1070 44.47 -14.40 27.51
C SER A 1070 43.32 -15.13 26.83
N VAL A 1071 42.33 -14.42 26.26
CA VAL A 1071 41.24 -15.07 25.51
C VAL A 1071 41.59 -15.42 24.06
N LEU A 1072 42.73 -14.94 23.52
CA LEU A 1072 43.11 -15.11 22.10
C LEU A 1072 43.09 -16.56 21.61
N LYS A 1073 43.49 -17.53 22.46
CA LYS A 1073 43.45 -18.96 22.14
C LYS A 1073 42.01 -19.47 21.98
N GLN A 1074 41.09 -18.97 22.81
CA GLN A 1074 39.67 -19.30 22.73
C GLN A 1074 39.01 -18.61 21.54
N THR A 1075 39.38 -17.35 21.23
CA THR A 1075 38.98 -16.67 20.00
C THR A 1075 39.38 -17.50 18.77
N GLU A 1076 40.62 -17.99 18.72
CA GLU A 1076 41.07 -18.92 17.67
C GLU A 1076 40.22 -20.20 17.62
N ASP A 1077 39.97 -20.85 18.77
CA ASP A 1077 39.22 -22.11 18.80
C ASP A 1077 37.77 -21.92 18.34
N ILE A 1078 37.12 -20.79 18.67
CA ILE A 1078 35.77 -20.47 18.18
C ILE A 1078 35.78 -20.10 16.70
N LEU A 1079 36.77 -19.32 16.23
CA LEU A 1079 36.95 -19.00 14.81
C LEU A 1079 37.20 -20.27 13.96
N GLY A 1080 37.83 -21.30 14.52
CA GLY A 1080 37.99 -22.61 13.88
C GLY A 1080 36.79 -23.55 13.99
N GLN A 1081 35.73 -23.19 14.73
CA GLN A 1081 34.56 -24.03 15.00
C GLN A 1081 33.30 -23.67 14.21
N THR A 1082 33.18 -22.45 13.65
CA THR A 1082 31.97 -22.03 12.90
C THR A 1082 32.29 -21.09 11.74
N GLY A 1083 31.52 -21.21 10.66
CA GLY A 1083 31.51 -20.27 9.52
C GLY A 1083 30.46 -19.17 9.62
N ARG A 1084 29.62 -19.16 10.66
CA ARG A 1084 28.46 -18.25 10.78
C ARG A 1084 28.92 -16.80 10.93
N MET A 1085 28.56 -15.95 9.95
CA MET A 1085 29.12 -14.60 9.81
C MET A 1085 28.82 -13.69 11.00
N LYS A 1086 27.69 -13.93 11.69
CA LYS A 1086 27.28 -13.28 12.95
C LYS A 1086 28.36 -13.36 14.04
N PHE A 1087 29.15 -14.43 14.06
CA PHE A 1087 30.23 -14.63 15.04
C PHE A 1087 31.61 -14.32 14.45
N VAL A 1088 31.87 -14.80 13.23
CA VAL A 1088 33.20 -14.72 12.60
C VAL A 1088 33.60 -13.26 12.32
N ARG A 1089 32.74 -12.44 11.71
CA ARG A 1089 33.08 -11.06 11.32
C ARG A 1089 33.31 -10.16 12.55
N PRO A 1090 32.45 -10.16 13.60
CA PRO A 1090 32.71 -9.36 14.80
C PRO A 1090 33.95 -9.82 15.58
N LEU A 1091 34.22 -11.13 15.68
CA LEU A 1091 35.44 -11.61 16.36
C LEU A 1091 36.71 -11.20 15.62
N PHE A 1092 36.76 -11.28 14.29
CA PHE A 1092 37.89 -10.73 13.52
C PHE A 1092 38.06 -9.22 13.73
N LYS A 1093 36.97 -8.45 13.86
CA LYS A 1093 37.04 -7.00 14.10
C LYS A 1093 37.65 -6.66 15.46
N GLU A 1094 37.14 -7.22 16.57
CA GLU A 1094 37.75 -6.89 17.87
C GLU A 1094 39.16 -7.51 17.98
N LEU A 1095 39.45 -8.64 17.31
CA LEU A 1095 40.79 -9.25 17.26
C LEU A 1095 41.82 -8.35 16.56
N LEU A 1096 41.48 -7.71 15.44
CA LEU A 1096 42.35 -6.73 14.75
C LEU A 1096 42.83 -5.62 15.70
N SER A 1097 41.95 -5.13 16.59
CA SER A 1097 42.28 -4.10 17.57
C SER A 1097 43.27 -4.54 18.67
N VAL A 1098 43.53 -5.86 18.79
CA VAL A 1098 44.38 -6.47 19.84
C VAL A 1098 45.63 -7.14 19.26
N ASP A 1099 45.52 -7.76 18.07
CA ASP A 1099 46.59 -8.51 17.42
C ASP A 1099 46.33 -8.69 15.90
N GLU A 1100 46.77 -7.72 15.10
CA GLU A 1100 46.67 -7.74 13.63
C GLU A 1100 47.42 -8.93 13.00
N GLU A 1101 48.60 -9.29 13.53
CA GLU A 1101 49.42 -10.38 12.99
C GLU A 1101 48.71 -11.72 13.18
N LEU A 1102 48.14 -11.97 14.37
CA LEU A 1102 47.32 -13.14 14.63
C LEU A 1102 46.03 -13.14 13.79
N ALA A 1103 45.34 -12.01 13.64
CA ALA A 1103 44.15 -11.92 12.76
C ALA A 1103 44.49 -12.35 11.32
N LEU A 1104 45.62 -11.88 10.80
CA LEU A 1104 46.12 -12.22 9.46
C LEU A 1104 46.70 -13.65 9.36
N GLU A 1105 47.12 -14.28 10.47
CA GLU A 1105 47.46 -15.71 10.52
C GLU A 1105 46.19 -16.57 10.50
N LEU A 1106 45.25 -16.30 11.42
CA LEU A 1106 44.03 -17.09 11.58
C LEU A 1106 43.14 -17.05 10.33
N PHE A 1107 43.04 -15.89 9.65
CA PHE A 1107 42.33 -15.81 8.38
C PHE A 1107 42.93 -16.75 7.32
N LYS A 1108 44.27 -16.80 7.19
CA LYS A 1108 44.96 -17.71 6.25
C LYS A 1108 44.84 -19.18 6.68
N LYS A 1109 44.82 -19.44 7.98
CA LYS A 1109 44.70 -20.79 8.58
C LYS A 1109 43.34 -21.41 8.36
N TYR A 1110 42.26 -20.63 8.47
CA TYR A 1110 40.89 -21.09 8.34
C TYR A 1110 40.24 -20.74 6.98
N GLN A 1111 41.00 -20.21 6.01
CA GLN A 1111 40.45 -19.82 4.71
C GLN A 1111 39.78 -21.00 3.96
N ASP A 1112 40.32 -22.21 4.09
CA ASP A 1112 39.77 -23.41 3.45
C ASP A 1112 38.57 -24.01 4.22
N PHE A 1113 38.28 -23.51 5.44
CA PHE A 1113 37.11 -23.90 6.23
C PHE A 1113 35.88 -23.03 5.89
N TYR A 1114 36.06 -21.71 5.87
CA TYR A 1114 34.95 -20.76 5.74
C TYR A 1114 34.24 -20.79 4.37
N HIS A 1115 32.96 -20.41 4.37
CA HIS A 1115 32.19 -20.18 3.15
C HIS A 1115 32.74 -18.96 2.35
N PRO A 1116 32.81 -18.98 1.00
CA PRO A 1116 33.28 -17.86 0.19
C PRO A 1116 32.68 -16.48 0.50
N THR A 1117 31.39 -16.38 0.87
CA THR A 1117 30.81 -15.09 1.31
C THR A 1117 31.44 -14.58 2.61
N CYS A 1118 31.71 -15.48 3.56
CA CYS A 1118 32.40 -15.16 4.81
C CYS A 1118 33.85 -14.74 4.53
N LEU A 1119 34.55 -15.46 3.63
CA LEU A 1119 35.90 -15.08 3.18
C LEU A 1119 35.93 -13.68 2.55
N ARG A 1120 34.94 -13.33 1.72
CA ARG A 1120 34.82 -12.00 1.10
C ARG A 1120 34.65 -10.92 2.17
N LEU A 1121 33.69 -11.08 3.09
CA LEU A 1121 33.39 -10.05 4.09
C LEU A 1121 34.48 -9.89 5.16
N VAL A 1122 35.16 -10.98 5.54
CA VAL A 1122 36.34 -10.90 6.43
C VAL A 1122 37.54 -10.31 5.68
N ARG A 1123 37.76 -10.62 4.40
CA ARG A 1123 38.81 -9.98 3.60
C ARG A 1123 38.60 -8.48 3.47
N ASN A 1124 37.39 -8.03 3.15
CA ASN A 1124 37.05 -6.61 3.11
C ASN A 1124 37.43 -5.92 4.43
N LEU A 1125 37.02 -6.47 5.58
CA LEU A 1125 37.39 -5.97 6.91
C LEU A 1125 38.92 -5.91 7.13
N LEU A 1126 39.67 -6.93 6.69
CA LEU A 1126 41.13 -7.01 6.80
C LEU A 1126 41.88 -6.06 5.85
N ASP A 1127 41.21 -5.54 4.82
CA ASP A 1127 41.76 -4.58 3.85
C ASP A 1127 41.26 -3.14 4.11
N GLU A 1128 40.09 -2.95 4.74
CA GLU A 1128 39.49 -1.66 5.12
C GLU A 1128 40.23 -0.96 6.28
N GLU A 1129 40.84 -1.69 7.22
CA GLU A 1129 41.59 -1.10 8.34
C GLU A 1129 43.08 -0.80 8.00
N ARG A 1130 43.48 -0.83 6.72
CA ARG A 1130 44.83 -0.39 6.28
C ARG A 1130 44.85 1.07 5.81
N PRO A 1131 45.79 1.90 6.32
CA PRO A 1131 45.96 3.31 5.91
C PRO A 1131 46.78 3.49 4.61
#